data_AF-A0A8H6MG70-F1
#
_entry.id   AF-A0A8H6MG70-F1
#
_cell.length_a   1.000
_cell.length_b   1.000
_cell.length_c   1.000
_cell.angle_alpha   90.00
_cell.angle_beta   90.00
_cell.angle_gamma   90.00
#
_symmetry.space_group_name_H-M   'P 1'
#
loop_
_entity.id
_entity.type
_entity.pdbx_description
1 polymer ?
#
loop_
_entity_poly.entity_id
_entity_poly.type
_entity_poly.pdbx_seq_one_letter_code
_entity_poly.pdbx_strand_id
1 'polypeptide(L)'
;MKFYIDNLPIIFPYDRIYPEQYAYMCDLKRTLDATGHCVLEMPSGTGKTVSLLSLIVSYQQFYPTKRKLVYCSRTVPEIEKALAELKRLMAYRLECAETAEEKEKERNFMGMGLTSRKNLCINPEVAKEKKGKVVDAKCRDLTNSVVCEKARENPGSVEICEWHENLGKLDPGALFPTGIWTLEDILDYAREKVICPYFAVRRMMGFADVVIYSFHYLLDPKVADQVSKDLSKDAIVVFDEAHNIDNVCIESLSIDLTRPMLDSASRSIVKLGDRIDEIKTTDAAKLQDEYAKLVEGLQEPDIDDEDVVMGNPTLPDDLLNEAIPGNIRKAEHFVAFLKRFVEYLKTRMRVLHVVAETPLSFLQHLKDITYIERRPLRFCAERLQSLIRTLELSRLDEYSALQKIASFATLVATYEKGFLLILEPFETEAATVPNPVFHFTCLDPSLAIKPVFERFSSVVITSGTISPLDMYPKMLQFTPVVQETYPMTLTRNAFLPLVITRGSDQVAISSRFEVRNDPAVVRNFGSILVEYSKIVPDGIVAFFPSYLYMESIVAAWNDMGILNEVWKHKLIFVETPDANETSIALENYRRACDNGRGAVLLSVARGKVSEGIDFDHNYGRAVIMFGVPYQYTESRILKARLEYLRDAYRIRESEFLGFDAMRNAAQCVGRVLRGKTDWGLMVFADKRFARADKRSKLPRWINQYITETAANLSTDMALTLSKLFMRTISQNPNENQTGISLWTLEDIEKAQAKQKALALEAEQQRGSEDEEYGDGGLDDNTFMDFDLDS
;
A
#
# COMPACT_ATOMS: atom_id res chain seq x y z
N MET A 1 13.36 24.83 -12.93
CA MET A 1 14.77 25.09 -12.55
C MET A 1 15.66 23.96 -13.06
N LYS A 2 16.86 24.27 -13.57
CA LYS A 2 17.90 23.28 -13.92
C LYS A 2 19.08 23.40 -12.96
N PHE A 3 19.45 22.33 -12.28
CA PHE A 3 20.62 22.29 -11.38
C PHE A 3 21.29 20.91 -11.46
N TYR A 4 22.48 20.75 -10.88
CA TYR A 4 23.23 19.50 -10.94
C TYR A 4 23.27 18.83 -9.57
N ILE A 5 23.10 17.51 -9.53
CA ILE A 5 23.47 16.68 -8.39
C ILE A 5 24.64 15.81 -8.84
N ASP A 6 25.82 16.10 -8.32
CA ASP A 6 27.10 15.62 -8.84
C ASP A 6 27.23 15.94 -10.35
N ASN A 7 27.06 14.92 -11.18
CA ASN A 7 27.23 14.98 -12.64
C ASN A 7 25.86 15.01 -13.36
N LEU A 8 24.78 14.74 -12.63
CA LEU A 8 23.45 14.50 -13.18
C LEU A 8 22.67 15.82 -13.28
N PRO A 9 22.29 16.29 -14.48
CA PRO A 9 21.43 17.46 -14.64
C PRO A 9 19.99 17.12 -14.23
N ILE A 10 19.48 17.81 -13.23
CA ILE A 10 18.09 17.69 -12.76
C ILE A 10 17.27 18.85 -13.33
N ILE A 11 16.18 18.49 -14.01
CA ILE A 11 15.17 19.46 -14.45
C ILE A 11 13.98 19.34 -13.48
N PHE A 12 13.79 20.37 -12.68
CA PHE A 12 12.72 20.45 -11.68
C PHE A 12 11.61 21.39 -12.16
N PRO A 13 10.32 21.01 -12.11
CA PRO A 13 9.22 21.73 -12.76
C PRO A 13 8.73 22.99 -12.02
N TYR A 14 9.55 23.51 -11.12
CA TYR A 14 9.30 24.72 -10.35
C TYR A 14 10.56 25.60 -10.31
N ASP A 15 10.37 26.89 -10.07
CA ASP A 15 11.45 27.89 -10.01
C ASP A 15 12.18 27.92 -8.66
N ARG A 16 11.67 27.17 -7.67
CA ARG A 16 12.24 27.06 -6.32
C ARG A 16 12.10 25.63 -5.82
N ILE A 17 13.02 25.22 -4.96
CA ILE A 17 13.06 23.89 -4.36
C ILE A 17 13.09 23.99 -2.83
N TYR A 18 12.64 22.98 -2.11
CA TYR A 18 12.83 22.87 -0.68
C TYR A 18 14.18 22.21 -0.34
N PRO A 19 14.85 22.62 0.76
CA PRO A 19 16.09 21.97 1.23
C PRO A 19 15.95 20.46 1.37
N GLU A 20 14.84 20.01 1.95
CA GLU A 20 14.53 18.59 2.13
C GLU A 20 14.34 17.85 0.78
N GLN A 21 13.75 18.48 -0.24
CA GLN A 21 13.63 17.89 -1.57
C GLN A 21 15.02 17.67 -2.20
N TYR A 22 15.94 18.63 -2.02
CA TYR A 22 17.31 18.50 -2.51
C TYR A 22 18.04 17.34 -1.81
N ALA A 23 17.98 17.28 -0.47
CA ALA A 23 18.58 16.19 0.30
C ALA A 23 18.04 14.81 -0.13
N TYR A 24 16.70 14.72 -0.28
CA TYR A 24 16.04 13.51 -0.76
C TYR A 24 16.52 13.06 -2.13
N MET A 25 16.69 14.00 -3.07
CA MET A 25 17.21 13.65 -4.39
C MET A 25 18.67 13.19 -4.35
N CYS A 26 19.49 13.76 -3.46
CA CYS A 26 20.88 13.32 -3.29
C CYS A 26 20.96 11.89 -2.75
N ASP A 27 20.15 11.55 -1.75
CA ASP A 27 20.11 10.22 -1.13
C ASP A 27 19.46 9.16 -2.03
N LEU A 28 18.43 9.56 -2.78
CA LEU A 28 17.84 8.72 -3.81
C LEU A 28 18.84 8.45 -4.93
N LYS A 29 19.61 9.44 -5.39
CA LYS A 29 20.68 9.26 -6.39
C LYS A 29 21.74 8.28 -5.88
N ARG A 30 22.23 8.46 -4.65
CA ARG A 30 23.19 7.54 -4.01
C ARG A 30 22.69 6.10 -3.99
N THR A 31 21.40 5.90 -3.74
CA THR A 31 20.78 4.56 -3.78
C THR A 31 20.80 3.96 -5.18
N LEU A 32 20.43 4.73 -6.20
CA LEU A 32 20.36 4.28 -7.59
C LEU A 32 21.75 3.98 -8.18
N ASP A 33 22.74 4.81 -7.83
CA ASP A 33 24.16 4.63 -8.22
C ASP A 33 24.74 3.35 -7.57
N ALA A 34 24.38 3.05 -6.32
CA ALA A 34 24.82 1.85 -5.59
C ALA A 34 24.05 0.56 -5.95
N THR A 35 23.03 0.64 -6.82
CA THR A 35 22.15 -0.49 -7.18
C THR A 35 21.61 -1.25 -5.96
N GLY A 36 21.03 -0.52 -5.02
CA GLY A 36 20.44 -1.13 -3.81
C GLY A 36 19.05 -0.61 -3.48
N HIS A 37 18.54 -1.05 -2.33
CA HIS A 37 17.23 -0.63 -1.81
C HIS A 37 17.37 0.54 -0.84
N CYS A 38 16.33 1.36 -0.67
CA CYS A 38 16.33 2.40 0.36
C CYS A 38 14.97 2.57 1.03
N VAL A 39 15.01 3.16 2.23
CA VAL A 39 13.83 3.58 2.98
C VAL A 39 13.96 5.06 3.31
N LEU A 40 13.09 5.88 2.73
CA LEU A 40 13.15 7.34 2.84
C LEU A 40 11.86 7.90 3.44
N GLU A 41 11.97 8.53 4.62
CA GLU A 41 10.86 9.23 5.27
C GLU A 41 10.86 10.71 4.88
N MET A 42 9.95 11.09 3.97
CA MET A 42 9.78 12.47 3.49
C MET A 42 8.45 13.05 3.97
N PRO A 43 8.44 14.14 4.76
CA PRO A 43 7.21 14.71 5.32
C PRO A 43 6.11 14.98 4.29
N SER A 44 4.85 14.85 4.71
CA SER A 44 3.70 15.16 3.85
C SER A 44 3.69 16.63 3.42
N GLY A 45 3.29 16.90 2.18
CA GLY A 45 3.16 18.26 1.64
C GLY A 45 4.47 18.93 1.19
N THR A 46 5.59 18.20 1.13
CA THR A 46 6.88 18.72 0.62
C THR A 46 7.12 18.41 -0.85
N GLY A 47 6.15 17.90 -1.60
CA GLY A 47 6.33 17.57 -3.03
C GLY A 47 7.22 16.34 -3.28
N LYS A 48 7.06 15.31 -2.45
CA LYS A 48 7.78 14.02 -2.54
C LYS A 48 7.71 13.41 -3.95
N THR A 49 6.51 13.26 -4.50
CA THR A 49 6.28 12.65 -5.82
C THR A 49 6.97 13.43 -6.94
N VAL A 50 6.81 14.75 -6.98
CA VAL A 50 7.55 15.63 -7.91
C VAL A 50 9.07 15.43 -7.81
N SER A 51 9.64 15.45 -6.59
CA SER A 51 11.09 15.32 -6.40
C SER A 51 11.61 13.95 -6.87
N LEU A 52 10.87 12.89 -6.58
CA LEU A 52 11.18 11.54 -7.00
C LEU A 52 11.12 11.39 -8.52
N LEU A 53 10.03 11.84 -9.15
CA LEU A 53 9.87 11.75 -10.61
C LEU A 53 10.92 12.61 -11.33
N SER A 54 11.21 13.81 -10.83
CA SER A 54 12.21 14.70 -11.44
C SER A 54 13.60 14.07 -11.45
N LEU A 55 13.99 13.41 -10.36
CA LEU A 55 15.27 12.71 -10.30
C LEU A 55 15.29 11.48 -11.21
N ILE A 56 14.31 10.59 -11.11
CA ILE A 56 14.34 9.32 -11.83
C ILE A 56 14.25 9.54 -13.34
N VAL A 57 13.40 10.44 -13.82
CA VAL A 57 13.34 10.78 -15.24
C VAL A 57 14.67 11.36 -15.72
N SER A 58 15.29 12.24 -14.95
CA SER A 58 16.61 12.78 -15.28
C SER A 58 17.68 11.68 -15.31
N TYR A 59 17.63 10.74 -14.36
CA TYR A 59 18.52 9.58 -14.28
C TYR A 59 18.37 8.66 -15.51
N GLN A 60 17.12 8.34 -15.89
CA GLN A 60 16.79 7.51 -17.07
C GLN A 60 17.29 8.14 -18.37
N GLN A 61 17.23 9.46 -18.49
CA GLN A 61 17.66 10.15 -19.70
C GLN A 61 19.17 10.41 -19.75
N PHE A 62 19.84 10.56 -18.60
CA PHE A 62 21.27 10.83 -18.54
C PHE A 62 22.10 9.57 -18.80
N TYR A 63 21.74 8.45 -18.19
CA TYR A 63 22.47 7.19 -18.35
C TYR A 63 22.00 6.41 -19.59
N PRO A 64 22.91 5.75 -20.33
CA PRO A 64 22.56 5.03 -21.55
C PRO A 64 21.72 3.77 -21.28
N THR A 65 21.84 3.20 -20.08
CA THR A 65 21.02 2.07 -19.64
C THR A 65 19.61 2.54 -19.34
N LYS A 66 18.67 2.28 -20.25
CA LYS A 66 17.25 2.56 -20.04
C LYS A 66 16.67 1.64 -18.95
N ARG A 67 16.59 2.15 -17.72
CA ARG A 67 15.90 1.50 -16.61
C ARG A 67 14.45 1.93 -16.60
N LYS A 68 13.49 1.00 -16.63
CA LYS A 68 12.05 1.32 -16.54
C LYS A 68 11.71 1.76 -15.11
N LEU A 69 10.84 2.76 -14.95
CA LEU A 69 10.29 3.15 -13.65
C LEU A 69 8.95 2.46 -13.43
N VAL A 70 8.85 1.74 -12.33
CA VAL A 70 7.61 1.13 -11.84
C VAL A 70 7.19 1.88 -10.57
N TYR A 71 6.20 2.76 -10.70
CA TYR A 71 5.66 3.53 -9.60
C TYR A 71 4.43 2.82 -9.03
N CYS A 72 4.52 2.41 -7.78
CA CYS A 72 3.43 1.74 -7.09
C CYS A 72 2.82 2.69 -6.05
N SER A 73 1.52 2.95 -6.17
CA SER A 73 0.74 3.69 -5.19
C SER A 73 -0.32 2.80 -4.54
N ARG A 74 -0.96 3.25 -3.46
CA ARG A 74 -2.05 2.48 -2.85
C ARG A 74 -3.37 2.68 -3.59
N THR A 75 -3.79 3.94 -3.76
CA THR A 75 -5.15 4.27 -4.22
C THR A 75 -5.19 4.80 -5.65
N VAL A 76 -6.34 4.66 -6.32
CA VAL A 76 -6.54 5.15 -7.70
C VAL A 76 -6.37 6.68 -7.81
N PRO A 77 -6.89 7.51 -6.88
CA PRO A 77 -6.66 8.95 -6.92
C PRO A 77 -5.17 9.34 -6.81
N GLU A 78 -4.36 8.57 -6.08
CA GLU A 78 -2.91 8.82 -6.03
C GLU A 78 -2.23 8.48 -7.36
N ILE A 79 -2.66 7.40 -8.04
CA ILE A 79 -2.17 7.03 -9.38
C ILE A 79 -2.46 8.18 -10.36
N GLU A 80 -3.67 8.75 -10.34
CA GLU A 80 -4.03 9.89 -11.19
C GLU A 80 -3.20 11.15 -10.87
N LYS A 81 -2.99 11.44 -9.57
CA LYS A 81 -2.12 12.56 -9.15
C LYS A 81 -0.69 12.38 -9.64
N ALA A 82 -0.12 11.19 -9.51
CA ALA A 82 1.24 10.90 -9.97
C ALA A 82 1.36 11.03 -11.50
N LEU A 83 0.36 10.57 -12.27
CA LEU A 83 0.31 10.75 -13.72
C LEU A 83 0.20 12.23 -14.12
N ALA A 84 -0.62 13.01 -13.42
CA ALA A 84 -0.75 14.45 -13.65
C ALA A 84 0.55 15.21 -13.35
N GLU A 85 1.25 14.86 -12.27
CA GLU A 85 2.56 15.41 -11.95
C GLU A 85 3.63 15.04 -12.99
N LEU A 86 3.64 13.79 -13.45
CA LEU A 86 4.52 13.35 -14.52
C LEU A 86 4.25 14.12 -15.83
N LYS A 87 2.96 14.32 -16.19
CA LYS A 87 2.55 15.09 -17.38
C LYS A 87 3.05 16.52 -17.31
N ARG A 88 2.93 17.16 -16.15
CA ARG A 88 3.46 18.51 -15.89
C ARG A 88 4.99 18.55 -15.98
N LEU A 89 5.67 17.56 -15.42
CA LEU A 89 7.14 17.46 -15.47
C LEU A 89 7.63 17.40 -16.92
N MET A 90 7.08 16.51 -17.73
CA MET A 90 7.52 16.38 -19.14
C MET A 90 7.16 17.60 -19.99
N ALA A 91 6.01 18.24 -19.76
CA ALA A 91 5.68 19.50 -20.42
C ALA A 91 6.75 20.57 -20.12
N TYR A 92 7.14 20.70 -18.85
CA TYR A 92 8.18 21.64 -18.45
C TYR A 92 9.56 21.29 -19.04
N ARG A 93 9.91 20.00 -19.10
CA ARG A 93 11.16 19.53 -19.73
C ARG A 93 11.20 19.86 -21.22
N LEU A 94 10.08 19.71 -21.93
CA LEU A 94 9.97 20.06 -23.34
C LEU A 94 10.16 21.56 -23.60
N GLU A 95 9.65 22.41 -22.71
CA GLU A 95 9.87 23.86 -22.74
C GLU A 95 11.34 24.24 -22.48
N CYS A 96 12.01 23.51 -21.58
CA CYS A 96 13.42 23.73 -21.23
C CYS A 96 14.42 23.14 -22.22
N ALA A 97 13.99 22.27 -23.13
CA ALA A 97 14.86 21.66 -24.13
C ALA A 97 15.28 22.70 -25.18
N GLU A 98 16.58 22.89 -25.37
CA GLU A 98 17.12 23.92 -26.27
C GLU A 98 17.37 23.35 -27.67
N THR A 99 17.85 22.11 -27.75
CA THR A 99 18.18 21.45 -29.02
C THR A 99 17.00 20.66 -29.60
N ALA A 100 17.02 20.45 -30.93
CA ALA A 100 16.01 19.65 -31.61
C ALA A 100 16.05 18.18 -31.16
N GLU A 101 17.25 17.64 -30.92
CA GLU A 101 17.47 16.27 -30.45
C GLU A 101 16.94 16.05 -29.02
N GLU A 102 17.15 17.00 -28.11
CA GLU A 102 16.56 16.96 -26.77
C GLU A 102 15.03 17.00 -26.83
N LYS A 103 14.46 17.87 -27.67
CA LYS A 103 12.99 17.94 -27.84
C LYS A 103 12.41 16.64 -28.37
N GLU A 104 13.09 15.98 -29.30
CA GLU A 104 12.67 14.68 -29.81
C GLU A 104 12.76 13.59 -28.73
N LYS A 105 13.84 13.58 -27.95
CA LYS A 105 14.02 12.65 -26.83
C LYS A 105 12.93 12.80 -25.78
N GLU A 106 12.58 14.03 -25.41
CA GLU A 106 11.51 14.32 -24.44
C GLU A 106 10.12 13.96 -24.99
N ARG A 107 9.88 14.11 -26.30
CA ARG A 107 8.63 13.71 -26.97
C ARG A 107 8.46 12.20 -27.09
N ASN A 108 9.57 11.46 -27.18
CA ASN A 108 9.55 10.01 -27.29
C ASN A 108 9.35 9.31 -25.94
N PHE A 109 9.32 10.04 -24.83
CA PHE A 109 9.10 9.49 -23.50
C PHE A 109 7.64 9.05 -23.31
N MET A 110 7.44 7.83 -22.81
CA MET A 110 6.11 7.26 -22.62
C MET A 110 5.82 6.91 -21.16
N GLY A 111 4.70 7.43 -20.65
CA GLY A 111 4.21 7.14 -19.30
C GLY A 111 2.74 6.73 -19.32
N MET A 112 2.38 5.65 -18.62
CA MET A 112 1.00 5.15 -18.59
C MET A 112 0.56 4.70 -17.20
N GLY A 113 -0.73 4.91 -16.92
CA GLY A 113 -1.39 4.39 -15.73
C GLY A 113 -2.09 3.06 -15.98
N LEU A 114 -1.91 2.09 -15.06
CA LEU A 114 -2.65 0.83 -15.06
C LEU A 114 -3.48 0.69 -13.79
N THR A 115 -4.76 0.36 -13.97
CA THR A 115 -5.70 0.07 -12.88
C THR A 115 -6.56 -1.15 -13.19
N SER A 116 -7.62 -1.38 -12.40
CA SER A 116 -8.51 -2.53 -12.56
C SER A 116 -9.40 -2.41 -13.80
N ARG A 117 -9.88 -3.56 -14.30
CA ARG A 117 -10.86 -3.62 -15.41
C ARG A 117 -12.12 -2.81 -15.10
N LYS A 118 -12.52 -2.72 -13.83
CA LYS A 118 -13.67 -1.90 -13.40
C LYS A 118 -13.53 -0.43 -13.79
N ASN A 119 -12.32 0.13 -13.73
CA ASN A 119 -12.09 1.55 -14.00
C ASN A 119 -11.80 1.82 -15.47
N LEU A 120 -11.24 0.83 -16.19
CA LEU A 120 -10.87 0.97 -17.60
C LEU A 120 -11.93 0.40 -18.57
N CYS A 121 -12.94 -0.36 -18.12
CA CYS A 121 -13.90 -0.96 -19.04
C CYS A 121 -14.85 0.07 -19.66
N ILE A 122 -14.94 0.07 -20.99
CA ILE A 122 -15.84 0.93 -21.77
C ILE A 122 -17.02 0.18 -22.40
N ASN A 123 -17.04 -1.16 -22.30
CA ASN A 123 -18.15 -1.95 -22.82
C ASN A 123 -19.42 -1.64 -21.98
N PRO A 124 -20.53 -1.19 -22.61
CA PRO A 124 -21.72 -0.71 -21.89
C PRO A 124 -22.44 -1.77 -21.07
N GLU A 125 -22.28 -3.05 -21.37
CA GLU A 125 -22.90 -4.13 -20.60
C GLU A 125 -22.10 -4.50 -19.36
N VAL A 126 -20.77 -4.47 -19.49
CA VAL A 126 -19.84 -4.83 -18.43
C VAL A 126 -19.62 -3.65 -17.47
N ALA A 127 -19.51 -2.43 -17.99
CA ALA A 127 -19.25 -1.22 -17.21
C ALA A 127 -20.39 -0.86 -16.22
N LYS A 128 -21.61 -1.38 -16.42
CA LYS A 128 -22.73 -1.20 -15.48
C LYS A 128 -22.53 -1.93 -14.15
N GLU A 129 -21.66 -2.94 -14.12
CA GLU A 129 -21.47 -3.76 -12.93
C GLU A 129 -20.67 -3.04 -11.84
N LYS A 130 -21.19 -3.03 -10.61
CA LYS A 130 -20.52 -2.35 -9.48
C LYS A 130 -19.36 -3.14 -8.88
N LYS A 131 -19.39 -4.47 -8.99
CA LYS A 131 -18.42 -5.38 -8.36
C LYS A 131 -17.32 -5.77 -9.34
N GLY A 132 -16.06 -5.49 -8.99
CA GLY A 132 -14.90 -5.78 -9.85
C GLY A 132 -14.79 -7.24 -10.29
N LYS A 133 -15.01 -8.20 -9.38
CA LYS A 133 -14.97 -9.64 -9.72
C LYS A 133 -15.98 -10.06 -10.80
N VAL A 134 -17.14 -9.40 -10.84
CA VAL A 134 -18.18 -9.68 -11.85
C VAL A 134 -17.77 -9.05 -13.18
N VAL A 135 -17.18 -7.85 -13.15
CA VAL A 135 -16.57 -7.21 -14.33
C VAL A 135 -15.50 -8.11 -14.94
N ASP A 136 -14.61 -8.67 -14.12
CA ASP A 136 -13.53 -9.54 -14.60
C ASP A 136 -14.07 -10.82 -15.25
N ALA A 137 -15.08 -11.45 -14.64
CA ALA A 137 -15.72 -12.65 -15.16
C ALA A 137 -16.45 -12.39 -16.49
N LYS A 138 -17.30 -11.35 -16.56
CA LYS A 138 -18.01 -10.98 -17.78
C LYS A 138 -17.06 -10.55 -18.90
N CYS A 139 -16.01 -9.80 -18.57
CA CYS A 139 -14.98 -9.43 -19.54
C CYS A 139 -14.36 -10.68 -20.16
N ARG A 140 -14.03 -11.69 -19.35
CA ARG A 140 -13.48 -12.95 -19.86
C ARG A 140 -14.49 -13.71 -20.71
N ASP A 141 -15.74 -13.79 -20.29
CA ASP A 141 -16.79 -14.49 -21.07
C ASP A 141 -16.86 -13.94 -22.51
N LEU A 142 -16.57 -12.65 -22.70
CA LEU A 142 -16.55 -11.97 -24.01
C LEU A 142 -15.20 -11.97 -24.74
N THR A 143 -14.09 -12.24 -24.05
CA THR A 143 -12.72 -12.17 -24.62
C THR A 143 -11.99 -13.51 -24.59
N ASN A 144 -12.64 -14.59 -24.19
CA ASN A 144 -12.05 -15.92 -24.14
C ASN A 144 -11.64 -16.37 -25.55
N SER A 145 -10.40 -16.84 -25.75
CA SER A 145 -9.87 -17.25 -27.06
C SER A 145 -10.81 -18.19 -27.81
N VAL A 146 -11.34 -19.21 -27.13
CA VAL A 146 -12.26 -20.19 -27.73
C VAL A 146 -13.56 -19.54 -28.21
N VAL A 147 -14.06 -18.53 -27.48
CA VAL A 147 -15.27 -17.79 -27.86
C VAL A 147 -14.96 -16.91 -29.08
N CYS A 148 -13.83 -16.24 -29.09
CA CYS A 148 -13.36 -15.44 -30.20
C CYS A 148 -13.14 -16.29 -31.47
N GLU A 149 -12.55 -17.48 -31.34
CA GLU A 149 -12.38 -18.44 -32.44
C GLU A 149 -13.73 -18.93 -32.99
N LYS A 150 -14.66 -19.34 -32.12
CA LYS A 150 -16.01 -19.75 -32.54
C LYS A 150 -16.76 -18.62 -33.26
N ALA A 151 -16.59 -17.38 -32.80
CA ALA A 151 -17.18 -16.22 -33.46
C ALA A 151 -16.52 -15.92 -34.81
N ARG A 152 -15.22 -16.19 -34.97
CA ARG A 152 -14.51 -16.08 -36.27
C ARG A 152 -14.93 -17.16 -37.25
N GLU A 153 -15.13 -18.39 -36.78
CA GLU A 153 -15.62 -19.51 -37.61
C GLU A 153 -17.10 -19.33 -38.01
N ASN A 154 -17.94 -18.91 -37.06
CA ASN A 154 -19.38 -18.70 -37.26
C ASN A 154 -19.79 -17.30 -36.75
N PRO A 155 -19.71 -16.26 -37.60
CA PRO A 155 -20.08 -14.89 -37.25
C PRO A 155 -21.53 -14.79 -36.76
N GLY A 156 -21.74 -14.28 -35.54
CA GLY A 156 -23.06 -14.07 -34.93
C GLY A 156 -23.58 -15.24 -34.07
N SER A 157 -22.80 -16.31 -33.91
CA SER A 157 -23.17 -17.44 -33.03
C SER A 157 -22.95 -17.16 -31.53
N VAL A 158 -21.99 -16.30 -31.19
CA VAL A 158 -21.63 -15.95 -29.80
C VAL A 158 -21.34 -14.45 -29.70
N GLU A 159 -21.68 -13.86 -28.55
CA GLU A 159 -21.39 -12.46 -28.23
C GLU A 159 -19.89 -12.28 -27.94
N ILE A 160 -19.28 -11.26 -28.55
CA ILE A 160 -17.86 -10.92 -28.39
C ILE A 160 -17.69 -9.45 -28.05
N CYS A 161 -16.54 -9.11 -27.45
CA CYS A 161 -16.21 -7.73 -27.19
C CYS A 161 -15.61 -7.06 -28.45
N GLU A 162 -16.40 -6.22 -29.13
CA GLU A 162 -15.97 -5.47 -30.33
C GLU A 162 -14.66 -4.68 -30.09
N TRP A 163 -14.53 -4.07 -28.91
CA TRP A 163 -13.36 -3.28 -28.51
C TRP A 163 -12.08 -4.12 -28.42
N HIS A 164 -12.19 -5.39 -28.00
CA HIS A 164 -11.04 -6.29 -27.87
C HIS A 164 -10.64 -6.89 -29.24
N GLU A 165 -11.62 -7.27 -30.08
CA GLU A 165 -11.32 -7.75 -31.43
C GLU A 165 -10.66 -6.69 -32.30
N ASN A 166 -11.09 -5.43 -32.18
CA ASN A 166 -10.44 -4.33 -32.90
C ASN A 166 -9.01 -4.09 -32.44
N LEU A 167 -8.70 -4.34 -31.16
CA LEU A 167 -7.34 -4.29 -30.65
C LEU A 167 -6.45 -5.38 -31.27
N GLY A 168 -7.00 -6.58 -31.50
CA GLY A 168 -6.28 -7.68 -32.15
C GLY A 168 -5.83 -7.39 -33.58
N LYS A 169 -6.43 -6.40 -34.25
CA LYS A 169 -6.07 -5.99 -35.63
C LYS A 169 -4.94 -4.97 -35.69
N LEU A 170 -4.55 -4.40 -34.56
CA LEU A 170 -3.56 -3.33 -34.48
C LEU A 170 -2.24 -3.86 -33.91
N ASP A 171 -1.13 -3.30 -34.39
CA ASP A 171 0.20 -3.66 -33.91
C ASP A 171 0.39 -3.22 -32.44
N PRO A 172 0.93 -4.09 -31.57
CA PRO A 172 1.10 -3.80 -30.14
C PRO A 172 1.91 -2.54 -29.85
N GLY A 173 2.89 -2.17 -30.68
CA GLY A 173 3.76 -1.01 -30.46
C GLY A 173 3.18 0.33 -30.95
N ALA A 174 2.07 0.31 -31.69
CA ALA A 174 1.47 1.50 -32.32
C ALA A 174 0.09 1.86 -31.71
N LEU A 175 -0.26 1.27 -30.57
CA LEU A 175 -1.58 1.44 -29.95
C LEU A 175 -1.80 2.84 -29.39
N PHE A 176 -0.77 3.43 -28.79
CA PHE A 176 -0.80 4.80 -28.29
C PHE A 176 0.41 5.57 -28.83
N PRO A 177 0.23 6.84 -29.24
CA PRO A 177 1.37 7.71 -29.53
C PRO A 177 2.23 7.94 -28.29
N THR A 178 3.48 8.33 -28.50
CA THR A 178 4.39 8.68 -27.41
C THR A 178 3.85 9.89 -26.64
N GLY A 179 4.09 9.89 -25.32
CA GLY A 179 3.54 10.87 -24.41
C GLY A 179 3.06 10.25 -23.10
N ILE A 180 2.47 11.09 -22.25
CA ILE A 180 1.97 10.68 -20.95
C ILE A 180 0.45 10.60 -20.98
N TRP A 181 -0.04 9.44 -20.59
CA TRP A 181 -1.45 9.08 -20.66
C TRP A 181 -2.01 8.93 -19.25
N THR A 182 -2.90 9.85 -18.86
CA THR A 182 -3.71 9.69 -17.65
C THR A 182 -4.83 8.67 -17.89
N LEU A 183 -5.48 8.20 -16.82
CA LEU A 183 -6.57 7.23 -16.96
C LEU A 183 -7.73 7.77 -17.81
N GLU A 184 -8.07 9.04 -17.65
CA GLU A 184 -9.09 9.73 -18.45
C GLU A 184 -8.65 9.85 -19.91
N ASP A 185 -7.41 10.29 -20.18
CA ASP A 185 -6.86 10.39 -21.53
C ASP A 185 -6.91 9.04 -22.27
N ILE A 186 -6.60 7.94 -21.56
CA ILE A 186 -6.65 6.57 -22.10
C ILE A 186 -8.07 6.19 -22.50
N LEU A 187 -9.05 6.47 -21.64
CA LEU A 187 -10.45 6.16 -21.88
C LEU A 187 -11.00 6.92 -23.09
N ASP A 188 -10.69 8.21 -23.19
CA ASP A 188 -11.18 9.05 -24.28
C ASP A 188 -10.55 8.66 -25.63
N TYR A 189 -9.24 8.40 -25.65
CA TYR A 189 -8.55 7.91 -26.85
C TYR A 189 -9.09 6.54 -27.29
N ALA A 190 -9.32 5.64 -26.34
CA ALA A 190 -9.84 4.30 -26.62
C ALA A 190 -11.28 4.34 -27.17
N ARG A 191 -12.10 5.29 -26.72
CA ARG A 191 -13.43 5.55 -27.29
C ARG A 191 -13.36 6.03 -28.74
N GLU A 192 -12.44 6.96 -29.02
CA GLU A 192 -12.24 7.50 -30.38
C GLU A 192 -11.76 6.43 -31.37
N LYS A 193 -10.81 5.57 -30.94
CA LYS A 193 -10.24 4.52 -31.79
C LYS A 193 -11.00 3.20 -31.77
N VAL A 194 -12.02 3.07 -30.93
CA VAL A 194 -12.83 1.85 -30.75
C VAL A 194 -11.96 0.63 -30.38
N ILE A 195 -11.08 0.82 -29.40
CA ILE A 195 -10.17 -0.22 -28.88
C ILE A 195 -10.37 -0.45 -27.38
N CYS A 196 -10.02 -1.65 -26.88
CA CYS A 196 -10.11 -1.94 -25.46
C CYS A 196 -8.95 -1.29 -24.68
N PRO A 197 -9.19 -0.31 -23.79
CA PRO A 197 -8.13 0.40 -23.08
C PRO A 197 -7.35 -0.49 -22.11
N TYR A 198 -8.01 -1.41 -21.41
CA TYR A 198 -7.35 -2.29 -20.43
C TYR A 198 -6.27 -3.17 -21.09
N PHE A 199 -6.63 -3.89 -22.16
CA PHE A 199 -5.68 -4.73 -22.89
C PHE A 199 -4.68 -3.89 -23.67
N ALA A 200 -5.06 -2.72 -24.18
CA ALA A 200 -4.14 -1.82 -24.88
C ALA A 200 -3.01 -1.33 -23.96
N VAL A 201 -3.33 -0.90 -22.73
CA VAL A 201 -2.33 -0.50 -21.73
C VAL A 201 -1.44 -1.69 -21.36
N ARG A 202 -2.01 -2.89 -21.19
CA ARG A 202 -1.25 -4.10 -20.87
C ARG A 202 -0.22 -4.43 -21.95
N ARG A 203 -0.60 -4.38 -23.24
CA ARG A 203 0.31 -4.60 -24.38
C ARG A 203 1.38 -3.50 -24.50
N MET A 204 1.03 -2.26 -24.18
CA MET A 204 1.98 -1.12 -24.22
C MET A 204 2.96 -1.07 -23.04
N MET A 205 2.69 -1.80 -21.95
CA MET A 205 3.50 -1.79 -20.74
C MET A 205 4.96 -2.16 -21.01
N GLY A 206 5.22 -3.02 -22.01
CA GLY A 206 6.57 -3.36 -22.47
C GLY A 206 7.35 -2.15 -23.02
N PHE A 207 6.65 -1.25 -23.72
CA PHE A 207 7.24 -0.09 -24.41
C PHE A 207 7.29 1.19 -23.57
N ALA A 208 6.51 1.27 -22.48
CA ALA A 208 6.49 2.44 -21.60
C ALA A 208 7.78 2.59 -20.77
N ASP A 209 8.28 3.83 -20.63
CA ASP A 209 9.41 4.18 -19.76
C ASP A 209 9.00 4.27 -18.29
N VAL A 210 7.75 4.70 -18.04
CA VAL A 210 7.14 4.81 -16.71
C VAL A 210 5.79 4.11 -16.68
N VAL A 211 5.61 3.23 -15.70
CA VAL A 211 4.34 2.55 -15.44
C VAL A 211 3.90 2.86 -14.02
N ILE A 212 2.66 3.36 -13.87
CA ILE A 212 2.08 3.70 -12.57
C ILE A 212 0.89 2.79 -12.28
N TYR A 213 0.96 1.98 -11.21
CA TYR A 213 -0.15 1.09 -10.80
C TYR A 213 -0.21 0.87 -9.29
N SER A 214 -1.14 0.01 -8.83
CA SER A 214 -1.33 -0.27 -7.40
C SER A 214 -0.36 -1.33 -6.85
N PHE A 215 -0.04 -1.26 -5.55
CA PHE A 215 0.77 -2.27 -4.83
C PHE A 215 0.37 -3.72 -5.13
N HIS A 216 -0.93 -3.98 -5.26
CA HIS A 216 -1.45 -5.33 -5.48
C HIS A 216 -0.95 -5.95 -6.80
N TYR A 217 -0.62 -5.15 -7.81
CA TYR A 217 -0.09 -5.67 -9.08
C TYR A 217 1.35 -6.18 -9.02
N LEU A 218 2.07 -5.85 -7.93
CA LEU A 218 3.45 -6.28 -7.71
C LEU A 218 3.57 -7.25 -6.53
N LEU A 219 2.74 -7.09 -5.51
CA LEU A 219 2.81 -7.88 -4.27
C LEU A 219 1.82 -9.05 -4.22
N ASP A 220 0.66 -8.96 -4.89
CA ASP A 220 -0.21 -10.13 -5.01
C ASP A 220 0.38 -11.04 -6.09
N PRO A 221 0.87 -12.23 -5.74
CA PRO A 221 1.57 -13.04 -6.70
C PRO A 221 0.69 -13.50 -7.85
N LYS A 222 -0.62 -13.66 -7.60
CA LYS A 222 -1.58 -14.06 -8.64
C LYS A 222 -1.65 -13.04 -9.77
N VAL A 223 -1.42 -11.76 -9.45
CA VAL A 223 -1.47 -10.64 -10.39
C VAL A 223 -0.06 -10.30 -10.90
N ALA A 224 0.95 -10.38 -10.03
CA ALA A 224 2.34 -10.08 -10.36
C ALA A 224 2.88 -10.99 -11.47
N ASP A 225 2.54 -12.28 -11.46
CA ASP A 225 2.95 -13.21 -12.52
C ASP A 225 2.35 -12.84 -13.89
N GLN A 226 1.19 -12.19 -13.93
CA GLN A 226 0.49 -11.86 -15.18
C GLN A 226 0.89 -10.49 -15.77
N VAL A 227 1.22 -9.55 -14.89
CA VAL A 227 1.43 -8.14 -15.25
C VAL A 227 2.89 -7.77 -15.15
N SER A 228 3.57 -8.28 -14.14
CA SER A 228 4.91 -7.86 -13.81
C SER A 228 5.97 -8.82 -14.33
N LYS A 229 5.67 -10.04 -14.80
CA LYS A 229 6.65 -11.04 -15.30
C LYS A 229 7.54 -10.51 -16.43
N ASP A 230 7.03 -9.63 -17.28
CA ASP A 230 7.78 -9.07 -18.42
C ASP A 230 8.71 -7.90 -18.06
N LEU A 231 8.67 -7.42 -16.81
CA LEU A 231 9.50 -6.32 -16.36
C LEU A 231 10.97 -6.75 -16.22
N SER A 232 11.89 -5.92 -16.71
CA SER A 232 13.33 -6.18 -16.59
C SER A 232 13.80 -6.09 -15.13
N LYS A 233 14.84 -6.87 -14.78
CA LYS A 233 15.47 -6.85 -13.44
C LYS A 233 16.14 -5.51 -13.11
N ASP A 234 16.48 -4.74 -14.15
CA ASP A 234 17.08 -3.40 -14.04
C ASP A 234 16.05 -2.29 -13.80
N ALA A 235 14.75 -2.63 -13.69
CA ALA A 235 13.72 -1.66 -13.40
C ALA A 235 13.86 -1.08 -11.98
N ILE A 236 13.52 0.20 -11.84
CA ILE A 236 13.48 0.91 -10.56
C ILE A 236 12.05 0.83 -10.04
N VAL A 237 11.86 0.18 -8.90
CA VAL A 237 10.55 0.06 -8.24
C VAL A 237 10.44 1.11 -7.14
N VAL A 238 9.33 1.84 -7.12
CA VAL A 238 9.03 2.84 -6.10
C VAL A 238 7.72 2.46 -5.42
N PHE A 239 7.76 2.22 -4.11
CA PHE A 239 6.58 2.11 -3.27
C PHE A 239 6.30 3.44 -2.58
N ASP A 240 5.26 4.13 -3.06
CA ASP A 240 4.81 5.40 -2.52
C ASP A 240 3.70 5.25 -1.48
N GLU A 241 3.79 5.98 -0.37
CA GLU A 241 2.90 5.84 0.79
C GLU A 241 2.90 4.41 1.37
N ALA A 242 4.08 3.80 1.39
CA ALA A 242 4.32 2.41 1.77
C ALA A 242 4.19 2.10 3.29
N HIS A 243 3.48 2.93 4.05
CA HIS A 243 3.37 2.76 5.51
C HIS A 243 2.60 1.50 5.91
N ASN A 244 1.63 0.98 5.14
CA ASN A 244 0.98 -0.33 5.41
C ASN A 244 1.43 -1.47 4.46
N ILE A 245 2.65 -1.42 3.94
CA ILE A 245 3.16 -2.48 3.05
C ILE A 245 3.11 -3.87 3.72
N ASP A 246 3.32 -3.93 5.03
CA ASP A 246 3.24 -5.16 5.83
C ASP A 246 1.84 -5.78 5.81
N ASN A 247 0.80 -4.96 5.97
CA ASN A 247 -0.59 -5.43 5.93
C ASN A 247 -0.97 -5.90 4.52
N VAL A 248 -0.54 -5.19 3.46
CA VAL A 248 -0.80 -5.61 2.07
C VAL A 248 -0.17 -6.98 1.79
N CYS A 249 1.07 -7.21 2.23
CA CYS A 249 1.75 -8.50 2.08
C CYS A 249 0.99 -9.64 2.80
N ILE A 250 0.51 -9.37 4.01
CA ILE A 250 -0.24 -10.34 4.81
C ILE A 250 -1.58 -10.66 4.14
N GLU A 251 -2.32 -9.65 3.69
CA GLU A 251 -3.62 -9.80 3.04
C GLU A 251 -3.52 -10.57 1.71
N SER A 252 -2.46 -10.36 0.93
CA SER A 252 -2.23 -11.05 -0.34
C SER A 252 -2.11 -12.57 -0.20
N LEU A 253 -1.54 -13.06 0.91
CA LEU A 253 -1.31 -14.49 1.16
C LEU A 253 -2.35 -15.11 2.12
N SER A 254 -3.18 -14.30 2.78
CA SER A 254 -4.20 -14.79 3.71
C SER A 254 -5.50 -15.14 2.99
N ILE A 255 -6.20 -16.18 3.45
CA ILE A 255 -7.49 -16.61 2.90
C ILE A 255 -8.48 -16.90 4.02
N ASP A 256 -9.64 -16.27 3.95
CA ASP A 256 -10.77 -16.56 4.83
C ASP A 256 -11.80 -17.44 4.12
N LEU A 257 -12.22 -18.51 4.81
CA LEU A 257 -13.28 -19.41 4.39
C LEU A 257 -14.48 -19.26 5.32
N THR A 258 -15.66 -19.10 4.72
CA THR A 258 -16.94 -19.01 5.43
C THR A 258 -17.85 -20.17 5.05
N ARG A 259 -18.80 -20.51 5.92
CA ARG A 259 -19.76 -21.59 5.64
C ARG A 259 -20.56 -21.39 4.33
N PRO A 260 -21.10 -20.20 4.02
CA PRO A 260 -21.78 -19.96 2.74
C PRO A 260 -20.88 -20.21 1.52
N MET A 261 -19.57 -19.94 1.64
CA MET A 261 -18.61 -20.22 0.57
C MET A 261 -18.42 -21.73 0.36
N LEU A 262 -18.32 -22.53 1.43
CA LEU A 262 -18.24 -23.99 1.31
C LEU A 262 -19.51 -24.59 0.69
N ASP A 263 -20.68 -24.08 1.05
CA ASP A 263 -21.95 -24.53 0.47
C ASP A 263 -22.09 -24.12 -1.01
N SER A 264 -21.59 -22.93 -1.37
CA SER A 264 -21.47 -22.52 -2.77
C SER A 264 -20.52 -23.45 -3.53
N ALA A 265 -19.34 -23.73 -2.97
CA ALA A 265 -18.35 -24.60 -3.60
C ALA A 265 -18.86 -26.03 -3.80
N SER A 266 -19.60 -26.61 -2.84
CA SER A 266 -20.23 -27.92 -3.03
C SER A 266 -21.20 -27.94 -4.21
N ARG A 267 -21.99 -26.88 -4.41
CA ARG A 267 -22.86 -26.75 -5.58
C ARG A 267 -22.06 -26.63 -6.88
N SER A 268 -20.99 -25.84 -6.87
CA SER A 268 -20.10 -25.69 -8.03
C SER A 268 -19.40 -27.01 -8.38
N ILE A 269 -19.02 -27.83 -7.40
CA ILE A 269 -18.41 -29.17 -7.62
C ILE A 269 -19.41 -30.13 -8.28
N VAL A 270 -20.68 -30.11 -7.88
CA VAL A 270 -21.73 -30.94 -8.51
C VAL A 270 -21.92 -30.54 -9.97
N LYS A 271 -22.10 -29.24 -10.23
CA LYS A 271 -22.19 -28.71 -11.60
C LYS A 271 -20.98 -29.07 -12.46
N LEU A 272 -19.78 -29.00 -11.88
CA LEU A 272 -18.53 -29.39 -12.55
C LEU A 272 -18.54 -30.87 -12.91
N GLY A 273 -19.03 -31.73 -12.02
CA GLY A 273 -19.23 -33.16 -12.29
C GLY A 273 -20.19 -33.41 -13.45
N ASP A 274 -21.37 -32.80 -13.41
CA ASP A 274 -22.39 -32.93 -14.45
C ASP A 274 -21.84 -32.51 -15.83
N ARG A 275 -21.05 -31.43 -15.88
CA ARG A 275 -20.43 -30.93 -17.11
C ARG A 275 -19.34 -31.86 -17.66
N ILE A 276 -18.58 -32.51 -16.76
CA ILE A 276 -17.59 -33.52 -17.16
C ILE A 276 -18.29 -34.74 -17.77
N ASP A 277 -19.40 -35.18 -17.17
CA ASP A 277 -20.19 -36.29 -17.70
C ASP A 277 -20.79 -35.96 -19.08
N GLU A 278 -21.28 -34.73 -19.26
CA GLU A 278 -21.76 -34.25 -20.55
C GLU A 278 -20.65 -34.27 -21.62
N ILE A 279 -19.49 -33.66 -21.35
CA ILE A 279 -18.36 -33.61 -22.29
C ILE A 279 -17.81 -35.00 -22.58
N LYS A 280 -17.82 -35.92 -21.61
CA LYS A 280 -17.43 -37.31 -21.85
C LYS A 280 -18.33 -38.00 -22.89
N THR A 281 -19.61 -37.64 -22.94
CA THR A 281 -20.54 -38.16 -23.96
C THR A 281 -20.44 -37.45 -25.30
N THR A 282 -20.13 -36.16 -25.31
CA THR A 282 -20.07 -35.36 -26.54
C THR A 282 -18.70 -35.41 -27.22
N ASP A 283 -17.63 -35.30 -26.44
CA ASP A 283 -16.25 -35.14 -26.92
C ASP A 283 -15.22 -35.67 -25.90
N ALA A 284 -15.10 -37.00 -25.84
CA ALA A 284 -14.14 -37.66 -24.96
C ALA A 284 -12.67 -37.41 -25.36
N ALA A 285 -12.40 -37.00 -26.60
CA ALA A 285 -11.05 -36.77 -27.09
C ALA A 285 -10.39 -35.59 -26.35
N LYS A 286 -11.11 -34.49 -26.14
CA LYS A 286 -10.61 -33.33 -25.37
C LYS A 286 -10.07 -33.69 -23.99
N LEU A 287 -10.77 -34.59 -23.26
CA LEU A 287 -10.35 -35.03 -21.94
C LEU A 287 -9.12 -35.96 -21.99
N GLN A 288 -8.97 -36.74 -23.06
CA GLN A 288 -7.80 -37.59 -23.28
C GLN A 288 -6.57 -36.76 -23.66
N ASP A 289 -6.74 -35.74 -24.50
CA ASP A 289 -5.69 -34.81 -24.87
C ASP A 289 -5.20 -34.01 -23.65
N GLU A 290 -6.11 -33.55 -22.79
CA GLU A 290 -5.73 -32.94 -21.51
C GLU A 290 -4.92 -33.94 -20.66
N TYR A 291 -5.39 -35.18 -20.53
CA TYR A 291 -4.67 -36.19 -19.76
C TYR A 291 -3.24 -36.42 -20.28
N ALA A 292 -3.05 -36.49 -21.60
CA ALA A 292 -1.74 -36.62 -22.23
C ALA A 292 -0.83 -35.43 -21.90
N LYS A 293 -1.34 -34.19 -22.04
CA LYS A 293 -0.61 -32.95 -21.68
C LYS A 293 -0.18 -32.95 -20.21
N LEU A 294 -1.03 -33.42 -19.30
CA LEU A 294 -0.70 -33.50 -17.87
C LEU A 294 0.33 -34.59 -17.53
N VAL A 295 0.56 -35.56 -18.41
CA VAL A 295 1.54 -36.65 -18.24
C VAL A 295 2.93 -36.25 -18.73
N GLU A 296 2.99 -35.53 -19.85
CA GLU A 296 4.26 -35.04 -20.43
C GLU A 296 4.94 -33.97 -19.56
N GLY A 297 4.20 -33.41 -18.61
CA GLY A 297 4.66 -32.36 -17.70
C GLY A 297 4.14 -31.00 -18.14
N LEU A 298 4.11 -30.06 -17.21
CA LEU A 298 3.72 -28.67 -17.45
C LEU A 298 4.86 -27.92 -18.18
N GLN A 299 5.33 -28.42 -19.34
CA GLN A 299 6.03 -27.52 -20.25
C GLN A 299 4.99 -26.54 -20.75
N GLU A 300 5.13 -25.26 -20.37
CA GLU A 300 4.36 -24.15 -20.94
C GLU A 300 4.36 -24.36 -22.46
N PRO A 301 3.23 -24.74 -23.11
CA PRO A 301 3.08 -24.45 -24.52
C PRO A 301 3.20 -22.92 -24.67
N ASP A 302 3.36 -22.39 -25.88
CA ASP A 302 3.12 -20.97 -26.15
C ASP A 302 1.67 -20.62 -25.68
N ILE A 303 1.52 -20.25 -24.42
CA ILE A 303 0.27 -19.85 -23.80
C ILE A 303 0.13 -18.39 -24.18
N ASP A 304 -0.90 -18.04 -24.95
CA ASP A 304 -1.29 -16.64 -25.07
C ASP A 304 -1.52 -16.08 -23.64
N ASP A 305 -0.62 -15.20 -23.20
CA ASP A 305 -0.63 -14.53 -21.88
C ASP A 305 -1.94 -13.80 -21.56
N GLU A 306 -2.82 -13.65 -22.55
CA GLU A 306 -4.13 -13.01 -22.45
C GLU A 306 -5.19 -13.91 -21.79
N ASP A 307 -5.06 -15.24 -21.84
CA ASP A 307 -6.02 -16.21 -21.29
C ASP A 307 -5.69 -16.68 -19.86
N VAL A 308 -4.53 -16.31 -19.33
CA VAL A 308 -4.10 -16.66 -17.97
C VAL A 308 -4.89 -15.80 -16.98
N VAL A 309 -6.02 -16.33 -16.53
CA VAL A 309 -6.89 -15.66 -15.55
C VAL A 309 -6.45 -15.89 -14.11
N MET A 310 -5.73 -16.97 -13.85
CA MET A 310 -5.23 -17.29 -12.52
C MET A 310 -3.72 -17.36 -12.60
N GLY A 311 -3.04 -16.43 -11.92
CA GLY A 311 -1.65 -16.63 -11.54
C GLY A 311 -1.61 -17.70 -10.46
N ASN A 312 -0.57 -18.52 -10.50
CA ASN A 312 -0.37 -19.54 -9.50
C ASN A 312 -0.21 -18.87 -8.12
N PRO A 313 -0.87 -19.38 -7.07
CA PRO A 313 -0.59 -18.89 -5.72
C PRO A 313 0.82 -19.35 -5.34
N THR A 314 1.84 -18.55 -5.69
CA THR A 314 3.27 -18.72 -5.39
C THR A 314 3.66 -20.14 -5.07
N LEU A 315 3.65 -20.96 -6.11
CA LEU A 315 4.44 -22.17 -6.07
C LEU A 315 5.88 -21.73 -6.33
N PRO A 316 6.86 -22.11 -5.49
CA PRO A 316 8.26 -22.00 -5.84
C PRO A 316 8.49 -22.49 -7.28
N ASP A 317 9.33 -21.82 -8.06
CA ASP A 317 9.61 -22.15 -9.47
C ASP A 317 9.98 -23.63 -9.67
N ASP A 318 10.59 -24.24 -8.64
CA ASP A 318 10.91 -25.67 -8.59
C ASP A 318 9.69 -26.60 -8.71
N LEU A 319 8.51 -26.17 -8.25
CA LEU A 319 7.26 -26.94 -8.31
C LEU A 319 6.53 -26.84 -9.64
N LEU A 320 6.75 -25.76 -10.41
CA LEU A 320 6.13 -25.58 -11.73
C LEU A 320 6.63 -26.64 -12.74
N ASN A 321 7.84 -27.14 -12.53
CA ASN A 321 8.47 -28.15 -13.38
C ASN A 321 8.07 -29.61 -13.03
N GLU A 322 7.29 -29.82 -11.97
CA GLU A 322 6.85 -31.16 -11.57
C GLU A 322 5.58 -31.61 -12.31
N ALA A 323 5.55 -32.87 -12.74
CA ALA A 323 4.35 -33.46 -13.33
C ALA A 323 3.24 -33.63 -12.28
N ILE A 324 2.00 -33.32 -12.68
CA ILE A 324 0.83 -33.46 -11.81
C ILE A 324 0.69 -34.92 -11.32
N PRO A 325 0.44 -35.15 -10.01
CA PRO A 325 0.29 -36.49 -9.46
C PRO A 325 -0.82 -37.31 -10.14
N GLY A 326 -0.54 -38.59 -10.42
CA GLY A 326 -1.45 -39.51 -11.11
C GLY A 326 -2.87 -39.57 -10.54
N ASN A 327 -3.01 -39.41 -9.22
CA ASN A 327 -4.27 -39.49 -8.49
C ASN A 327 -5.28 -38.38 -8.85
N ILE A 328 -4.82 -37.24 -9.38
CA ILE A 328 -5.66 -36.08 -9.73
C ILE A 328 -5.65 -35.76 -11.24
N ARG A 329 -5.00 -36.59 -12.06
CA ARG A 329 -4.98 -36.40 -13.52
C ARG A 329 -6.36 -36.58 -14.15
N LYS A 330 -7.08 -37.63 -13.77
CA LYS A 330 -8.46 -37.85 -14.25
C LYS A 330 -9.43 -36.86 -13.61
N ALA A 331 -10.26 -36.20 -14.43
CA ALA A 331 -11.21 -35.18 -13.97
C ALA A 331 -12.20 -35.73 -12.92
N GLU A 332 -12.73 -36.94 -13.10
CA GLU A 332 -13.64 -37.59 -12.15
C GLU A 332 -13.00 -37.78 -10.76
N HIS A 333 -11.74 -38.21 -10.74
CA HIS A 333 -10.98 -38.42 -9.51
C HIS A 333 -10.70 -37.09 -8.81
N PHE A 334 -10.41 -36.04 -9.58
CA PHE A 334 -10.20 -34.70 -9.06
C PHE A 334 -11.49 -34.10 -8.45
N VAL A 335 -12.64 -34.28 -9.10
CA VAL A 335 -13.95 -33.88 -8.54
C VAL A 335 -14.26 -34.62 -7.24
N ALA A 336 -14.03 -35.94 -7.21
CA ALA A 336 -14.20 -36.73 -5.99
C ALA A 336 -13.23 -36.31 -4.87
N PHE A 337 -12.00 -35.94 -5.24
CA PHE A 337 -11.01 -35.37 -4.33
C PHE A 337 -11.47 -34.04 -3.73
N LEU A 338 -11.91 -33.09 -4.56
CA LEU A 338 -12.43 -31.79 -4.10
C LEU A 338 -13.66 -31.96 -3.20
N LYS A 339 -14.57 -32.87 -3.56
CA LYS A 339 -15.75 -33.17 -2.74
C LYS A 339 -15.35 -33.66 -1.35
N ARG A 340 -14.40 -34.60 -1.25
CA ARG A 340 -13.87 -35.08 0.05
C ARG A 340 -13.23 -33.95 0.85
N PHE A 341 -12.43 -33.11 0.20
CA PHE A 341 -11.75 -31.99 0.85
C PHE A 341 -12.74 -30.94 1.39
N VAL A 342 -13.75 -30.55 0.60
CA VAL A 342 -14.78 -29.59 1.03
C VAL A 342 -15.62 -30.14 2.19
N GLU A 343 -16.00 -31.42 2.16
CA GLU A 343 -16.74 -32.03 3.27
C GLU A 343 -15.91 -32.15 4.55
N TYR A 344 -14.60 -32.37 4.42
CA TYR A 344 -13.68 -32.29 5.56
C TYR A 344 -13.65 -30.88 6.15
N LEU A 345 -13.52 -29.83 5.33
CA LEU A 345 -13.56 -28.44 5.80
C LEU A 345 -14.89 -28.12 6.49
N LYS A 346 -16.02 -28.55 5.92
CA LYS A 346 -17.33 -28.39 6.57
C LYS A 346 -17.39 -29.10 7.92
N THR A 347 -16.80 -30.29 8.03
CA THR A 347 -16.74 -31.04 9.29
C THR A 347 -15.90 -30.28 10.33
N ARG A 348 -14.76 -29.73 9.93
CA ARG A 348 -13.91 -28.88 10.79
C ARG A 348 -14.62 -27.62 11.26
N MET A 349 -15.39 -26.96 10.39
CA MET A 349 -16.15 -25.74 10.74
C MET A 349 -17.36 -25.98 11.67
N ARG A 350 -17.68 -27.23 12.03
CA ARG A 350 -18.73 -27.54 13.02
C ARG A 350 -18.26 -27.46 14.46
N VAL A 351 -16.95 -27.33 14.69
CA VAL A 351 -16.39 -27.19 16.03
C VAL A 351 -16.87 -25.87 16.66
N LEU A 352 -17.35 -25.93 17.91
CA LEU A 352 -17.95 -24.79 18.63
C LEU A 352 -16.97 -24.03 19.53
N HIS A 353 -15.70 -24.44 19.57
CA HIS A 353 -14.65 -23.72 20.28
C HIS A 353 -13.60 -23.22 19.29
N VAL A 354 -12.86 -22.18 19.69
CA VAL A 354 -11.78 -21.62 18.88
C VAL A 354 -10.64 -22.63 18.81
N VAL A 355 -10.11 -22.86 17.61
CA VAL A 355 -8.99 -23.78 17.36
C VAL A 355 -7.91 -23.03 16.59
N ALA A 356 -6.67 -23.09 17.08
CA ALA A 356 -5.49 -22.58 16.38
C ALA A 356 -4.53 -23.76 16.11
N GLU A 357 -4.18 -23.96 14.85
CA GLU A 357 -3.37 -25.10 14.40
C GLU A 357 -2.31 -24.65 13.38
N THR A 358 -1.17 -25.33 13.38
CA THR A 358 -0.16 -25.15 12.34
C THR A 358 -0.59 -25.84 11.04
N PRO A 359 -0.15 -25.39 9.86
CA PRO A 359 -0.43 -26.07 8.60
C PRO A 359 -0.06 -27.56 8.60
N LEU A 360 1.07 -27.91 9.22
CA LEU A 360 1.51 -29.30 9.35
C LEU A 360 0.55 -30.16 10.17
N SER A 361 0.09 -29.66 11.32
CA SER A 361 -0.89 -30.36 12.16
C SER A 361 -2.21 -30.56 11.41
N PHE A 362 -2.66 -29.54 10.68
CA PHE A 362 -3.85 -29.62 9.86
C PHE A 362 -3.73 -30.65 8.73
N LEU A 363 -2.59 -30.70 8.04
CA LEU A 363 -2.33 -31.66 6.97
C LEU A 363 -2.23 -33.10 7.48
N GLN A 364 -1.67 -33.32 8.67
CA GLN A 364 -1.64 -34.63 9.31
C GLN A 364 -3.06 -35.11 9.64
N HIS A 365 -3.85 -34.26 10.30
CA HIS A 365 -5.24 -34.59 10.62
C HIS A 365 -6.11 -34.82 9.37
N LEU A 366 -5.88 -34.04 8.31
CA LEU A 366 -6.52 -34.25 7.01
C LEU A 366 -6.19 -35.63 6.41
N LYS A 367 -4.91 -36.02 6.47
CA LYS A 367 -4.46 -37.33 5.99
C LYS A 367 -5.11 -38.47 6.76
N ASP A 368 -5.20 -38.34 8.09
CA ASP A 368 -5.75 -39.40 8.95
C ASP A 368 -7.24 -39.63 8.73
N ILE A 369 -8.01 -38.58 8.44
CA ILE A 369 -9.47 -38.69 8.23
C ILE A 369 -9.83 -39.02 6.78
N THR A 370 -9.18 -38.38 5.80
CA THR A 370 -9.62 -38.43 4.39
C THR A 370 -8.68 -39.20 3.46
N TYR A 371 -7.51 -39.62 3.96
CA TYR A 371 -6.42 -40.21 3.19
C TYR A 371 -5.94 -39.31 2.03
N ILE A 372 -6.13 -38.00 2.17
CA ILE A 372 -5.60 -37.00 1.23
C ILE A 372 -4.15 -36.72 1.61
N GLU A 373 -3.25 -36.98 0.68
CA GLU A 373 -1.83 -36.64 0.84
C GLU A 373 -1.55 -35.17 0.56
N ARG A 374 -0.44 -34.68 1.11
CA ARG A 374 0.03 -33.31 0.90
C ARG A 374 0.34 -33.00 -0.57
N ARG A 375 0.96 -33.94 -1.30
CA ARG A 375 1.46 -33.69 -2.65
C ARG A 375 0.34 -33.32 -3.64
N PRO A 376 -0.79 -34.05 -3.74
CA PRO A 376 -1.93 -33.65 -4.58
C PRO A 376 -2.53 -32.28 -4.24
N LEU A 377 -2.50 -31.84 -2.97
CA LEU A 377 -3.05 -30.54 -2.58
C LEU A 377 -2.26 -29.36 -3.16
N ARG A 378 -0.95 -29.51 -3.37
CA ARG A 378 -0.08 -28.47 -3.94
C ARG A 378 -0.48 -28.10 -5.37
N PHE A 379 -0.98 -29.05 -6.15
CA PHE A 379 -1.37 -28.85 -7.55
C PHE A 379 -2.87 -28.57 -7.71
N CYS A 380 -3.59 -28.28 -6.62
CA CYS A 380 -5.05 -28.18 -6.64
C CYS A 380 -5.53 -26.95 -7.44
N ALA A 381 -4.89 -25.79 -7.25
CA ALA A 381 -5.22 -24.57 -7.99
C ALA A 381 -4.96 -24.72 -9.50
N GLU A 382 -3.77 -25.22 -9.87
CA GLU A 382 -3.39 -25.48 -11.25
C GLU A 382 -4.32 -26.49 -11.94
N ARG A 383 -4.60 -27.62 -11.26
CA ARG A 383 -5.47 -28.64 -11.84
C ARG A 383 -6.87 -28.11 -12.11
N LEU A 384 -7.41 -27.29 -11.20
CA LEU A 384 -8.70 -26.64 -11.38
C LEU A 384 -8.66 -25.64 -12.54
N GLN A 385 -7.58 -24.86 -12.70
CA GLN A 385 -7.41 -23.93 -13.81
C GLN A 385 -7.35 -24.65 -15.17
N SER A 386 -6.56 -25.72 -15.29
CA SER A 386 -6.52 -26.58 -16.47
C SER A 386 -7.92 -27.08 -16.82
N LEU A 387 -8.65 -27.61 -15.82
CA LEU A 387 -9.97 -28.17 -16.01
C LEU A 387 -11.00 -27.11 -16.45
N ILE A 388 -10.96 -25.91 -15.87
CA ILE A 388 -11.83 -24.79 -16.28
C ILE A 388 -11.59 -24.42 -17.76
N ARG A 389 -10.33 -24.43 -18.21
CA ARG A 389 -9.97 -24.15 -19.60
C ARG A 389 -10.48 -25.27 -20.52
N THR A 390 -10.24 -26.53 -20.18
CA THR A 390 -10.66 -27.70 -20.96
C THR A 390 -12.18 -27.81 -21.09
N LEU A 391 -12.93 -27.48 -20.03
CA LEU A 391 -14.40 -27.57 -20.02
C LEU A 391 -15.09 -26.34 -20.63
N GLU A 392 -14.32 -25.32 -21.04
CA GLU A 392 -14.83 -24.08 -21.65
C GLU A 392 -15.96 -23.44 -20.81
N LEU A 393 -15.79 -23.40 -19.49
CA LEU A 393 -16.83 -22.92 -18.59
C LEU A 393 -17.05 -21.42 -18.75
N SER A 394 -18.30 -21.03 -19.03
CA SER A 394 -18.76 -19.64 -18.91
C SER A 394 -19.11 -19.32 -17.46
N ARG A 395 -19.14 -18.02 -17.11
CA ARG A 395 -19.58 -17.53 -15.79
C ARG A 395 -18.73 -18.04 -14.62
N LEU A 396 -17.46 -17.64 -14.61
CA LEU A 396 -16.51 -17.99 -13.55
C LEU A 396 -16.84 -17.43 -12.16
N ASP A 397 -17.75 -16.45 -12.09
CA ASP A 397 -18.28 -15.93 -10.84
C ASP A 397 -18.89 -17.05 -9.97
N GLU A 398 -19.56 -18.03 -10.60
CA GLU A 398 -20.15 -19.19 -9.93
C GLU A 398 -19.10 -20.16 -9.34
N TYR A 399 -17.89 -20.17 -9.89
CA TYR A 399 -16.78 -21.02 -9.46
C TYR A 399 -15.79 -20.31 -8.53
N SER A 400 -16.00 -19.02 -8.25
CA SER A 400 -15.10 -18.21 -7.41
C SER A 400 -14.89 -18.78 -6.00
N ALA A 401 -15.94 -19.37 -5.39
CA ALA A 401 -15.83 -20.05 -4.11
C ALA A 401 -14.94 -21.30 -4.18
N LEU A 402 -15.07 -22.08 -5.25
CA LEU A 402 -14.26 -23.27 -5.48
C LEU A 402 -12.79 -22.91 -5.76
N GLN A 403 -12.54 -21.85 -6.53
CA GLN A 403 -11.19 -21.32 -6.79
C GLN A 403 -10.49 -20.89 -5.50
N LYS A 404 -11.22 -20.22 -4.59
CA LYS A 404 -10.67 -19.86 -3.27
C LYS A 404 -10.29 -21.10 -2.45
N ILE A 405 -11.11 -22.14 -2.47
CA ILE A 405 -10.81 -23.39 -1.76
C ILE A 405 -9.60 -24.11 -2.36
N ALA A 406 -9.48 -24.13 -3.70
CA ALA A 406 -8.33 -24.70 -4.37
C ALA A 406 -7.04 -23.93 -4.07
N SER A 407 -7.13 -22.59 -4.01
CA SER A 407 -6.02 -21.73 -3.57
C SER A 407 -5.64 -22.00 -2.11
N PHE A 408 -6.62 -22.13 -1.22
CA PHE A 408 -6.41 -22.49 0.18
C PHE A 408 -5.70 -23.85 0.31
N ALA A 409 -6.17 -24.88 -0.41
CA ALA A 409 -5.52 -26.20 -0.44
C ALA A 409 -4.05 -26.11 -0.85
N THR A 410 -3.78 -25.32 -1.89
CA THR A 410 -2.42 -25.12 -2.43
C THR A 410 -1.52 -24.42 -1.42
N LEU A 411 -1.98 -23.30 -0.85
CA LEU A 411 -1.18 -22.53 0.11
C LEU A 411 -0.89 -23.31 1.39
N VAL A 412 -1.89 -24.00 1.96
CA VAL A 412 -1.72 -24.82 3.16
C VAL A 412 -0.74 -25.97 2.93
N ALA A 413 -0.72 -26.54 1.72
CA ALA A 413 0.21 -27.61 1.36
C ALA A 413 1.63 -27.12 1.04
N THR A 414 1.77 -25.88 0.58
CA THR A 414 3.06 -25.31 0.16
C THR A 414 3.77 -24.61 1.31
N TYR A 415 3.07 -23.77 2.07
CA TYR A 415 3.65 -22.94 3.10
C TYR A 415 3.45 -23.51 4.51
N GLU A 416 4.56 -23.78 5.19
CA GLU A 416 4.56 -24.26 6.58
C GLU A 416 4.94 -23.18 7.58
N LYS A 417 5.98 -22.41 7.27
CA LYS A 417 6.56 -21.41 8.17
C LYS A 417 5.88 -20.06 7.97
N GLY A 418 5.60 -19.36 9.06
CA GLY A 418 5.00 -18.02 9.01
C GLY A 418 3.50 -18.01 8.72
N PHE A 419 2.82 -19.17 8.80
CA PHE A 419 1.37 -19.26 8.61
C PHE A 419 0.70 -19.97 9.79
N LEU A 420 -0.54 -19.57 10.08
CA LEU A 420 -1.37 -20.19 11.10
C LEU A 420 -2.81 -20.35 10.61
N LEU A 421 -3.44 -21.46 10.99
CA LEU A 421 -4.87 -21.71 10.75
C LEU A 421 -5.63 -21.40 12.04
N ILE A 422 -6.61 -20.49 11.96
CA ILE A 422 -7.44 -20.10 13.10
C ILE A 422 -8.91 -20.32 12.72
N LEU A 423 -9.61 -21.15 13.48
CA LEU A 423 -11.05 -21.36 13.37
C LEU A 423 -11.76 -20.58 14.47
N GLU A 424 -12.56 -19.58 14.06
CA GLU A 424 -13.41 -18.80 14.95
C GLU A 424 -14.88 -19.20 14.72
N PRO A 425 -15.54 -19.90 15.66
CA PRO A 425 -16.92 -20.36 15.48
C PRO A 425 -17.97 -19.25 15.66
N PHE A 426 -17.60 -18.18 16.36
CA PHE A 426 -18.46 -17.03 16.67
C PHE A 426 -17.73 -15.74 16.30
N GLU A 427 -18.46 -14.75 15.79
CA GLU A 427 -17.92 -13.46 15.37
C GLU A 427 -17.46 -12.60 16.57
N THR A 428 -18.14 -12.73 17.70
CA THR A 428 -17.74 -12.12 18.97
C THR A 428 -17.97 -13.10 20.12
N GLU A 429 -17.28 -12.91 21.25
CA GLU A 429 -17.46 -13.77 22.43
C GLU A 429 -18.88 -13.75 22.99
N ALA A 430 -19.62 -12.66 22.77
CA ALA A 430 -21.01 -12.50 23.21
C ALA A 430 -22.05 -13.06 22.21
N ALA A 431 -21.62 -13.44 21.01
CA ALA A 431 -22.54 -13.94 19.99
C ALA A 431 -22.99 -15.37 20.33
N THR A 432 -24.31 -15.60 20.31
CA THR A 432 -24.91 -16.92 20.51
C THR A 432 -25.12 -17.66 19.20
N VAL A 433 -25.15 -16.95 18.07
CA VAL A 433 -25.34 -17.51 16.74
C VAL A 433 -23.97 -17.91 16.17
N PRO A 434 -23.75 -19.20 15.88
CA PRO A 434 -22.49 -19.65 15.29
C PRO A 434 -22.38 -19.13 13.87
N ASN A 435 -21.33 -18.34 13.62
CA ASN A 435 -20.93 -17.85 12.31
C ASN A 435 -19.46 -18.24 12.08
N PRO A 436 -19.19 -19.52 11.76
CA PRO A 436 -17.82 -20.00 11.73
C PRO A 436 -17.06 -19.40 10.55
N VAL A 437 -15.89 -18.84 10.87
CA VAL A 437 -14.90 -18.35 9.90
C VAL A 437 -13.60 -19.10 10.12
N PHE A 438 -13.01 -19.59 9.04
CA PHE A 438 -11.75 -20.29 9.07
C PHE A 438 -10.68 -19.48 8.34
N HIS A 439 -9.76 -18.94 9.12
CA HIS A 439 -8.69 -18.05 8.68
C HIS A 439 -7.44 -18.87 8.39
N PHE A 440 -6.91 -18.76 7.19
CA PHE A 440 -5.53 -19.09 6.89
C PHE A 440 -4.76 -17.77 6.82
N THR A 441 -4.00 -17.49 7.87
CA THR A 441 -3.37 -16.18 8.05
C THR A 441 -1.87 -16.26 7.84
N CYS A 442 -1.36 -15.39 6.98
CA CYS A 442 0.07 -15.12 6.87
C CYS A 442 0.50 -14.21 8.03
N LEU A 443 1.50 -14.62 8.80
CA LEU A 443 2.09 -13.86 9.89
C LEU A 443 3.37 -13.13 9.45
N ASP A 444 3.98 -13.60 8.37
CA ASP A 444 5.26 -13.13 7.87
C ASP A 444 5.13 -12.30 6.58
N PRO A 445 5.25 -10.96 6.65
CA PRO A 445 5.14 -10.12 5.45
C PRO A 445 6.34 -10.27 4.50
N SER A 446 7.48 -10.81 4.97
CA SER A 446 8.69 -10.95 4.14
C SER A 446 8.47 -11.89 2.95
N LEU A 447 7.60 -12.88 3.10
CA LEU A 447 7.36 -13.91 2.08
C LEU A 447 6.78 -13.34 0.77
N ALA A 448 5.93 -12.32 0.86
CA ALA A 448 5.32 -11.71 -0.33
C ALA A 448 6.26 -10.72 -1.03
N ILE A 449 7.06 -9.97 -0.26
CA ILE A 449 7.96 -8.94 -0.80
C ILE A 449 9.32 -9.49 -1.25
N LYS A 450 9.75 -10.64 -0.72
CA LYS A 450 11.05 -11.25 -1.02
C LYS A 450 11.33 -11.40 -2.53
N PRO A 451 10.41 -11.91 -3.36
CA PRO A 451 10.62 -11.98 -4.81
C PRO A 451 10.86 -10.61 -5.45
N VAL A 452 10.28 -9.54 -4.92
CA VAL A 452 10.47 -8.17 -5.43
C VAL A 452 11.89 -7.70 -5.16
N PHE A 453 12.41 -7.91 -3.95
CA PHE A 453 13.79 -7.54 -3.60
C PHE A 453 14.83 -8.39 -4.34
N GLU A 454 14.56 -9.68 -4.57
CA GLU A 454 15.47 -10.56 -5.32
C GLU A 454 15.46 -10.28 -6.82
N ARG A 455 14.32 -9.82 -7.36
CA ARG A 455 14.16 -9.60 -8.80
C ARG A 455 14.62 -8.22 -9.25
N PHE A 456 14.33 -7.17 -8.49
CA PHE A 456 14.59 -5.79 -8.90
C PHE A 456 15.82 -5.22 -8.19
N SER A 457 16.72 -4.64 -8.98
CA SER A 457 18.00 -4.11 -8.48
C SER A 457 17.84 -2.95 -7.50
N SER A 458 16.82 -2.11 -7.68
CA SER A 458 16.59 -0.95 -6.82
C SER A 458 15.12 -0.82 -6.47
N VAL A 459 14.83 -0.88 -5.16
CA VAL A 459 13.49 -0.76 -4.60
C VAL A 459 13.51 0.39 -3.60
N VAL A 460 12.70 1.40 -3.86
CA VAL A 460 12.61 2.64 -3.07
C VAL A 460 11.32 2.60 -2.28
N ILE A 461 11.40 2.55 -0.96
CA ILE A 461 10.25 2.60 -0.06
C ILE A 461 10.15 4.01 0.51
N THR A 462 9.07 4.73 0.23
CA THR A 462 8.91 6.11 0.67
C THR A 462 7.51 6.46 1.18
N SER A 463 7.43 7.23 2.26
CA SER A 463 6.17 7.75 2.84
C SER A 463 6.50 8.86 3.85
N GLY A 464 5.53 9.70 4.17
CA GLY A 464 5.70 10.76 5.17
C GLY A 464 5.51 10.36 6.63
N THR A 465 5.13 9.10 6.89
CA THR A 465 4.79 8.62 8.24
C THR A 465 5.40 7.26 8.60
N ILE A 466 6.44 6.83 7.89
CA ILE A 466 7.23 5.63 8.21
C ILE A 466 8.19 5.98 9.36
N SER A 467 7.73 5.83 10.61
CA SER A 467 8.56 6.00 11.80
C SER A 467 8.23 4.96 12.88
N PRO A 468 9.24 4.38 13.58
CA PRO A 468 10.68 4.51 13.33
C PRO A 468 11.13 3.68 12.13
N LEU A 469 12.18 4.14 11.44
CA LEU A 469 12.69 3.51 10.21
C LEU A 469 13.23 2.09 10.42
N ASP A 470 13.78 1.78 11.59
CA ASP A 470 14.41 0.47 11.90
C ASP A 470 13.42 -0.72 11.87
N MET A 471 12.12 -0.47 11.97
CA MET A 471 11.11 -1.54 12.00
C MET A 471 10.92 -2.20 10.63
N TYR A 472 10.94 -1.43 9.54
CA TYR A 472 10.64 -1.97 8.21
C TYR A 472 11.72 -2.94 7.70
N PRO A 473 13.03 -2.63 7.78
CA PRO A 473 14.09 -3.58 7.44
C PRO A 473 14.01 -4.88 8.23
N LYS A 474 13.70 -4.80 9.53
CA LYS A 474 13.55 -5.97 10.41
C LYS A 474 12.34 -6.83 10.04
N MET A 475 11.19 -6.21 9.77
CA MET A 475 9.94 -6.93 9.46
C MET A 475 9.92 -7.52 8.05
N LEU A 476 10.45 -6.80 7.07
CA LEU A 476 10.44 -7.20 5.66
C LEU A 476 11.71 -7.97 5.25
N GLN A 477 12.68 -8.13 6.17
CA GLN A 477 13.93 -8.87 5.99
C GLN A 477 14.77 -8.41 4.78
N PHE A 478 15.04 -7.11 4.68
CA PHE A 478 15.95 -6.55 3.67
C PHE A 478 16.93 -5.57 4.31
N THR A 479 18.07 -5.37 3.64
CA THR A 479 19.11 -4.43 4.06
C THR A 479 19.10 -3.20 3.15
N PRO A 480 18.61 -2.04 3.59
CA PRO A 480 18.68 -0.82 2.80
C PRO A 480 20.12 -0.29 2.75
N VAL A 481 20.50 0.29 1.62
CA VAL A 481 21.75 1.06 1.46
C VAL A 481 21.61 2.42 2.14
N VAL A 482 20.44 3.05 1.98
CA VAL A 482 20.13 4.35 2.57
C VAL A 482 18.86 4.24 3.40
N GLN A 483 18.93 4.74 4.63
CA GLN A 483 17.82 4.81 5.57
C GLN A 483 17.84 6.20 6.22
N GLU A 484 17.01 7.11 5.74
CA GLU A 484 17.07 8.52 6.14
C GLU A 484 15.68 9.14 6.42
N THR A 485 15.64 10.02 7.43
CA THR A 485 14.47 10.81 7.80
C THR A 485 14.75 12.30 7.61
N TYR A 486 13.94 12.95 6.76
CA TYR A 486 14.09 14.38 6.50
C TYR A 486 13.25 15.22 7.47
N PRO A 487 13.84 16.23 8.14
CA PRO A 487 13.07 17.19 8.90
C PRO A 487 12.29 18.13 7.97
N MET A 488 11.17 18.66 8.44
CA MET A 488 10.46 19.73 7.74
C MET A 488 11.12 21.07 8.08
N THR A 489 11.64 21.78 7.07
CA THR A 489 12.21 23.12 7.28
C THR A 489 11.16 24.18 6.98
N LEU A 490 10.72 24.91 8.01
CA LEU A 490 9.71 25.96 7.87
C LEU A 490 10.29 27.33 8.22
N THR A 491 9.91 28.35 7.45
CA THR A 491 10.19 29.75 7.76
C THR A 491 9.30 30.27 8.89
N ARG A 492 8.06 29.81 8.91
CA ARG A 492 7.08 30.04 9.98
C ARG A 492 6.63 28.71 10.53
N ASN A 493 6.33 28.63 11.82
CA ASN A 493 5.70 27.42 12.36
C ASN A 493 4.30 27.28 11.75
N ALA A 494 4.19 26.50 10.67
CA ALA A 494 2.95 26.29 9.92
C ALA A 494 1.99 25.35 10.64
N PHE A 495 2.48 24.57 11.60
CA PHE A 495 1.65 23.70 12.41
C PHE A 495 2.09 23.71 13.86
N LEU A 496 1.14 23.40 14.71
CA LEU A 496 1.35 23.35 16.15
C LEU A 496 0.78 22.03 16.69
N PRO A 497 1.66 21.06 17.00
CA PRO A 497 1.27 19.84 17.66
C PRO A 497 1.12 20.08 19.17
N LEU A 498 -0.06 19.78 19.70
CA LEU A 498 -0.45 19.97 21.09
C LEU A 498 -0.86 18.63 21.68
N VAL A 499 -0.37 18.30 22.86
CA VAL A 499 -0.78 17.09 23.59
C VAL A 499 -1.62 17.48 24.80
N ILE A 500 -2.92 17.20 24.73
CA ILE A 500 -3.86 17.42 25.83
C ILE A 500 -3.89 16.16 26.68
N THR A 501 -3.44 16.28 27.92
CA THR A 501 -3.31 15.16 28.87
C THR A 501 -4.36 15.20 29.97
N ARG A 502 -4.94 16.38 30.22
CA ARG A 502 -5.91 16.63 31.31
C ARG A 502 -7.08 17.48 30.81
N GLY A 503 -8.27 17.22 31.32
CA GLY A 503 -9.44 18.07 31.13
C GLY A 503 -9.36 19.39 31.89
N SER A 504 -10.33 20.27 31.69
CA SER A 504 -10.47 21.51 32.48
C SER A 504 -10.73 21.20 33.97
N ASP A 505 -11.33 20.04 34.26
CA ASP A 505 -11.52 19.48 35.60
C ASP A 505 -10.27 18.76 36.18
N GLN A 506 -9.12 18.85 35.49
CA GLN A 506 -7.86 18.18 35.83
C GLN A 506 -7.89 16.65 35.79
N VAL A 507 -8.97 16.04 35.32
CA VAL A 507 -9.06 14.59 35.13
C VAL A 507 -8.16 14.19 33.96
N ALA A 508 -7.37 13.12 34.15
CA ALA A 508 -6.49 12.61 33.11
C ALA A 508 -7.31 12.02 31.95
N ILE A 509 -7.07 12.53 30.74
CA ILE A 509 -7.78 12.08 29.55
C ILE A 509 -7.05 10.89 28.95
N SER A 510 -7.75 9.76 28.77
CA SER A 510 -7.20 8.60 28.08
C SER A 510 -8.27 7.67 27.53
N SER A 511 -8.03 7.10 26.35
CA SER A 511 -8.90 6.07 25.75
C SER A 511 -8.52 4.63 26.14
N ARG A 512 -7.90 4.42 27.31
CA ARG A 512 -7.64 3.06 27.83
C ARG A 512 -8.95 2.36 28.14
N PHE A 513 -9.03 1.05 27.89
CA PHE A 513 -10.25 0.26 28.06
C PHE A 513 -10.93 0.44 29.43
N GLU A 514 -10.15 0.52 30.51
CA GLU A 514 -10.64 0.72 31.88
C GLU A 514 -11.32 2.07 32.11
N VAL A 515 -10.82 3.13 31.47
CA VAL A 515 -11.21 4.52 31.75
C VAL A 515 -12.05 5.12 30.63
N ARG A 516 -12.08 4.49 29.44
CA ARG A 516 -12.73 5.05 28.24
C ARG A 516 -14.24 5.20 28.36
N ASN A 517 -14.88 4.43 29.25
CA ASN A 517 -16.32 4.47 29.53
C ASN A 517 -16.66 5.38 30.71
N ASP A 518 -15.65 5.98 31.37
CA ASP A 518 -15.89 6.93 32.46
C ASP A 518 -16.59 8.17 31.89
N PRO A 519 -17.80 8.52 32.37
CA PRO A 519 -18.53 9.69 31.93
C PRO A 519 -17.72 11.00 32.04
N ALA A 520 -16.78 11.09 33.00
CA ALA A 520 -15.93 12.27 33.13
C ALA A 520 -14.98 12.44 31.93
N VAL A 521 -14.38 11.35 31.43
CA VAL A 521 -13.51 11.39 30.26
C VAL A 521 -14.31 11.67 28.99
N VAL A 522 -15.47 11.05 28.84
CA VAL A 522 -16.37 11.30 27.69
C VAL A 522 -16.82 12.76 27.65
N ARG A 523 -17.19 13.33 28.80
CA ARG A 523 -17.51 14.76 28.93
C ARG A 523 -16.33 15.63 28.54
N ASN A 524 -15.13 15.33 29.03
CA ASN A 524 -13.92 16.10 28.71
C ASN A 524 -13.57 16.09 27.22
N PHE A 525 -13.73 14.95 26.53
CA PHE A 525 -13.60 14.92 25.07
C PHE A 525 -14.64 15.80 24.37
N GLY A 526 -15.88 15.79 24.87
CA GLY A 526 -16.94 16.65 24.37
C GLY A 526 -16.63 18.14 24.58
N SER A 527 -16.12 18.51 25.77
CA SER A 527 -15.70 19.88 26.08
C SER A 527 -14.55 20.35 25.17
N ILE A 528 -13.57 19.48 24.88
CA ILE A 528 -12.53 19.78 23.89
C ILE A 528 -13.16 20.08 22.53
N LEU A 529 -14.07 19.23 22.05
CA LEU A 529 -14.70 19.43 20.75
C LEU A 529 -15.51 20.73 20.67
N VAL A 530 -16.28 21.04 21.71
CA VAL A 530 -17.08 22.28 21.81
C VAL A 530 -16.17 23.52 21.77
N GLU A 531 -15.12 23.54 22.59
CA GLU A 531 -14.22 24.70 22.65
C GLU A 531 -13.41 24.89 21.36
N TYR A 532 -12.92 23.82 20.75
CA TYR A 532 -12.27 23.93 19.44
C TYR A 532 -13.25 24.34 18.33
N SER A 533 -14.51 23.89 18.38
CA SER A 533 -15.56 24.31 17.43
C SER A 533 -15.88 25.81 17.51
N LYS A 534 -15.69 26.44 18.67
CA LYS A 534 -15.86 27.89 18.85
C LYS A 534 -14.73 28.72 18.23
N ILE A 535 -13.51 28.20 18.22
CA ILE A 535 -12.31 28.99 17.91
C ILE A 535 -11.77 28.71 16.51
N VAL A 536 -11.76 27.44 16.09
CA VAL A 536 -11.16 27.03 14.82
C VAL A 536 -12.06 27.45 13.66
N PRO A 537 -11.53 28.15 12.63
CA PRO A 537 -12.29 28.47 11.43
C PRO A 537 -12.55 27.22 10.58
N ASP A 538 -13.61 27.25 9.77
CA ASP A 538 -13.88 26.24 8.73
C ASP A 538 -13.98 24.79 9.25
N GLY A 539 -13.11 23.90 8.79
CA GLY A 539 -13.17 22.45 9.03
C GLY A 539 -12.36 21.94 10.23
N ILE A 540 -12.99 21.09 11.03
CA ILE A 540 -12.34 20.26 12.06
C ILE A 540 -12.53 18.80 11.68
N VAL A 541 -11.46 18.01 11.73
CA VAL A 541 -11.53 16.55 11.55
C VAL A 541 -11.16 15.87 12.86
N ALA A 542 -12.09 15.13 13.43
CA ALA A 542 -11.92 14.40 14.67
C ALA A 542 -11.81 12.91 14.37
N PHE A 543 -10.67 12.31 14.71
CA PHE A 543 -10.45 10.88 14.56
C PHE A 543 -10.69 10.16 15.88
N PHE A 544 -11.33 8.99 15.80
CA PHE A 544 -11.53 8.07 16.91
C PHE A 544 -10.79 6.74 16.66
N PRO A 545 -10.46 5.95 17.70
CA PRO A 545 -9.74 4.69 17.54
C PRO A 545 -10.57 3.60 16.82
N SER A 546 -11.90 3.60 16.98
CA SER A 546 -12.79 2.59 16.37
C SER A 546 -14.21 3.11 16.18
N TYR A 547 -14.97 2.51 15.25
CA TYR A 547 -16.39 2.82 15.01
C TYR A 547 -17.23 2.61 16.27
N LEU A 548 -17.08 1.47 16.95
CA LEU A 548 -17.81 1.17 18.18
C LEU A 548 -17.60 2.24 19.25
N TYR A 549 -16.36 2.73 19.40
CA TYR A 549 -16.07 3.77 20.38
C TYR A 549 -16.68 5.12 19.98
N MET A 550 -16.57 5.48 18.70
CA MET A 550 -17.19 6.69 18.15
C MET A 550 -18.70 6.69 18.37
N GLU A 551 -19.40 5.60 18.02
CA GLU A 551 -20.85 5.46 18.21
C GLU A 551 -21.24 5.62 19.68
N SER A 552 -20.53 4.95 20.60
CA SER A 552 -20.80 5.05 22.04
C SER A 552 -20.62 6.47 22.57
N ILE A 553 -19.59 7.19 22.11
CA ILE A 553 -19.33 8.57 22.52
C ILE A 553 -20.37 9.51 21.94
N VAL A 554 -20.70 9.38 20.65
CA VAL A 554 -21.67 10.24 19.98
C VAL A 554 -23.05 10.08 20.63
N ALA A 555 -23.47 8.85 20.96
CA ALA A 555 -24.69 8.60 21.72
C ALA A 555 -24.67 9.29 23.09
N ALA A 556 -23.59 9.12 23.85
CA ALA A 556 -23.43 9.77 25.15
C ALA A 556 -23.42 11.31 25.04
N TRP A 557 -22.76 11.88 24.01
CA TRP A 557 -22.75 13.32 23.77
C TRP A 557 -24.11 13.88 23.37
N ASN A 558 -24.94 13.09 22.69
CA ASN A 558 -26.32 13.46 22.40
C ASN A 558 -27.14 13.54 23.70
N ASP A 559 -27.06 12.52 24.56
CA ASP A 559 -27.79 12.46 25.82
C ASP A 559 -27.35 13.57 26.80
N MET A 560 -26.07 13.93 26.79
CA MET A 560 -25.52 15.05 27.57
C MET A 560 -25.82 16.43 26.96
N GLY A 561 -26.38 16.51 25.75
CA GLY A 561 -26.66 17.76 25.04
C GLY A 561 -25.43 18.47 24.47
N ILE A 562 -24.25 17.83 24.47
CA ILE A 562 -22.98 18.38 23.98
C ILE A 562 -23.03 18.59 22.46
N LEU A 563 -23.62 17.65 21.70
CA LEU A 563 -23.76 17.78 20.24
C LEU A 563 -24.57 19.02 19.84
N ASN A 564 -25.59 19.37 20.62
CA ASN A 564 -26.38 20.58 20.37
C ASN A 564 -25.55 21.85 20.55
N GLU A 565 -24.54 21.85 21.44
CA GLU A 565 -23.61 22.97 21.58
C GLU A 565 -22.66 23.06 20.40
N VAL A 566 -22.13 21.93 19.91
CA VAL A 566 -21.29 21.90 18.71
C VAL A 566 -22.07 22.40 17.50
N TRP A 567 -23.32 21.97 17.32
CA TRP A 567 -24.18 22.37 16.18
C TRP A 567 -24.43 23.89 16.11
N LYS A 568 -24.49 24.58 17.26
CA LYS A 568 -24.60 26.07 17.25
C LYS A 568 -23.47 26.73 16.46
N HIS A 569 -22.27 26.12 16.48
CA HIS A 569 -21.07 26.65 15.84
C HIS A 569 -20.76 26.02 14.49
N LYS A 570 -20.84 24.69 14.33
CA LYS A 570 -20.44 23.96 13.12
C LYS A 570 -21.39 22.80 12.81
N LEU A 571 -21.52 22.45 11.53
CA LEU A 571 -22.29 21.26 11.12
C LEU A 571 -21.52 19.97 11.45
N ILE A 572 -22.22 18.90 11.81
CA ILE A 572 -21.60 17.63 12.20
C ILE A 572 -21.87 16.60 11.12
N PHE A 573 -20.81 15.95 10.65
CA PHE A 573 -20.85 14.83 9.73
C PHE A 573 -20.13 13.64 10.36
N VAL A 574 -20.65 12.43 10.15
CA VAL A 574 -20.13 11.21 10.75
C VAL A 574 -19.77 10.23 9.64
N GLU A 575 -18.59 9.63 9.73
CA GLU A 575 -18.16 8.55 8.87
C GLU A 575 -18.92 7.26 9.23
N THR A 576 -19.42 6.55 8.22
CA THR A 576 -20.02 5.22 8.39
C THR A 576 -19.17 4.16 7.68
N PRO A 577 -19.29 2.88 8.05
CA PRO A 577 -18.58 1.81 7.32
C PRO A 577 -18.98 1.73 5.83
N ASP A 578 -20.17 2.23 5.47
CA ASP A 578 -20.61 2.28 4.07
C ASP A 578 -19.88 3.38 3.28
N ALA A 579 -19.38 2.99 2.10
CA ALA A 579 -18.62 3.88 1.23
C ALA A 579 -19.49 4.97 0.60
N ASN A 580 -20.74 4.65 0.26
CA ASN A 580 -21.63 5.60 -0.42
C ASN A 580 -22.05 6.73 0.52
N GLU A 581 -22.52 6.37 1.73
CA GLU A 581 -22.86 7.33 2.77
C GLU A 581 -21.66 8.20 3.16
N THR A 582 -20.49 7.61 3.34
CA THR A 582 -19.26 8.37 3.67
C THR A 582 -18.88 9.35 2.56
N SER A 583 -19.07 8.97 1.29
CA SER A 583 -18.80 9.86 0.15
C SER A 583 -19.74 11.06 0.15
N ILE A 584 -21.03 10.84 0.42
CA ILE A 584 -22.04 11.90 0.54
C ILE A 584 -21.74 12.80 1.74
N ALA A 585 -21.36 12.22 2.89
CA ALA A 585 -21.00 12.96 4.09
C ALA A 585 -19.78 13.86 3.84
N LEU A 586 -18.76 13.35 3.14
CA LEU A 586 -17.57 14.11 2.79
C LEU A 586 -17.88 15.27 1.82
N GLU A 587 -18.72 15.02 0.81
CA GLU A 587 -19.12 16.07 -0.14
C GLU A 587 -19.86 17.21 0.57
N ASN A 588 -20.81 16.86 1.45
CA ASN A 588 -21.53 17.84 2.24
C ASN A 588 -20.63 18.56 3.25
N TYR A 589 -19.64 17.87 3.82
CA TYR A 589 -18.61 18.48 4.67
C TYR A 589 -17.82 19.56 3.93
N ARG A 590 -17.35 19.27 2.71
CA ARG A 590 -16.63 20.24 1.88
C ARG A 590 -17.51 21.44 1.55
N ARG A 591 -18.75 21.20 1.08
CA ARG A 591 -19.73 22.26 0.80
C ARG A 591 -20.00 23.16 2.02
N ALA A 592 -20.08 22.58 3.22
CA ALA A 592 -20.29 23.34 4.45
C ALA A 592 -19.10 24.23 4.83
N CYS A 593 -17.87 23.75 4.58
CA CYS A 593 -16.65 24.55 4.76
C CYS A 593 -16.59 25.70 3.75
N ASP A 594 -16.90 25.43 2.48
CA ASP A 594 -16.83 26.43 1.41
C ASP A 594 -17.90 27.52 1.54
N ASN A 595 -19.07 27.18 2.09
CA ASN A 595 -20.15 28.13 2.36
C ASN A 595 -19.93 28.96 3.64
N GLY A 596 -18.80 28.80 4.34
CA GLY A 596 -18.44 29.59 5.51
C GLY A 596 -19.18 29.25 6.82
N ARG A 597 -20.02 28.20 6.83
CA ARG A 597 -20.64 27.70 8.08
C ARG A 597 -19.62 26.93 8.93
N GLY A 598 -18.68 26.25 8.28
CA GLY A 598 -17.74 25.35 8.93
C GLY A 598 -18.38 24.03 9.35
N ALA A 599 -17.55 23.00 9.45
CA ALA A 599 -18.02 21.65 9.72
C ALA A 599 -17.04 20.86 10.59
N VAL A 600 -17.57 19.84 11.26
CA VAL A 600 -16.86 18.85 12.04
C VAL A 600 -17.10 17.50 11.39
N LEU A 601 -16.04 16.81 11.00
CA LEU A 601 -16.09 15.44 10.51
C LEU A 601 -15.61 14.48 11.61
N LEU A 602 -16.53 13.69 12.16
CA LEU A 602 -16.21 12.59 13.08
C LEU A 602 -15.88 11.36 12.24
N SER A 603 -14.66 10.85 12.39
CA SER A 603 -14.08 9.82 11.55
C SER A 603 -13.28 8.82 12.37
N VAL A 604 -12.89 7.70 11.78
CA VAL A 604 -12.10 6.65 12.45
C VAL A 604 -10.67 6.65 11.91
N ALA A 605 -9.69 6.54 12.81
CA ALA A 605 -8.26 6.60 12.48
C ALA A 605 -7.74 5.43 11.63
N ARG A 606 -8.54 4.37 11.51
CA ARG A 606 -8.32 3.21 10.61
C ARG A 606 -9.45 3.07 9.59
N GLY A 607 -10.26 4.12 9.45
CA GLY A 607 -11.38 4.19 8.53
C GLY A 607 -10.93 4.63 7.14
N LYS A 608 -11.85 4.62 6.18
CA LYS A 608 -11.56 4.96 4.77
C LYS A 608 -11.12 6.42 4.62
N VAL A 609 -11.69 7.29 5.45
CA VAL A 609 -11.37 8.73 5.48
C VAL A 609 -9.91 8.98 5.86
N SER A 610 -9.38 8.17 6.78
CA SER A 610 -7.98 8.27 7.24
C SER A 610 -6.95 7.72 6.25
N GLU A 611 -7.36 7.06 5.17
CA GLU A 611 -6.45 6.43 4.19
C GLU A 611 -6.47 7.13 2.82
N GLY A 612 -7.64 7.43 2.26
CA GLY A 612 -7.75 7.85 0.85
C GLY A 612 -8.15 9.30 0.61
N ILE A 613 -8.44 10.06 1.66
CA ILE A 613 -9.03 11.40 1.53
C ILE A 613 -8.05 12.47 2.00
N ASP A 614 -7.93 13.51 1.19
CA ASP A 614 -7.11 14.67 1.48
C ASP A 614 -7.97 15.83 1.98
N PHE A 615 -7.47 16.50 3.03
CA PHE A 615 -8.08 17.67 3.66
C PHE A 615 -7.24 18.90 3.33
N ASP A 616 -7.49 19.47 2.15
CA ASP A 616 -6.71 20.60 1.67
C ASP A 616 -7.16 21.92 2.34
N HIS A 617 -6.22 22.75 2.76
CA HIS A 617 -6.45 24.13 3.22
C HIS A 617 -7.55 24.27 4.29
N ASN A 618 -8.70 24.86 3.93
CA ASN A 618 -9.83 25.15 4.82
C ASN A 618 -10.55 23.87 5.29
N TYR A 619 -10.40 22.75 4.58
CA TYR A 619 -11.06 21.50 4.92
C TYR A 619 -10.48 20.79 6.15
N GLY A 620 -9.34 21.22 6.70
CA GLY A 620 -8.68 20.52 7.80
C GLY A 620 -7.88 21.42 8.74
N ARG A 621 -8.42 22.56 9.17
CA ARG A 621 -7.68 23.55 9.99
C ARG A 621 -7.28 23.02 11.37
N ALA A 622 -8.07 22.12 11.94
CA ALA A 622 -7.66 21.39 13.13
C ALA A 622 -7.97 19.90 12.96
N VAL A 623 -6.97 19.07 13.22
CA VAL A 623 -7.17 17.63 13.43
C VAL A 623 -7.09 17.33 14.91
N ILE A 624 -8.12 16.67 15.43
CA ILE A 624 -8.19 16.20 16.80
C ILE A 624 -8.13 14.68 16.81
N MET A 625 -7.06 14.12 17.36
CA MET A 625 -6.91 12.70 17.56
C MET A 625 -7.41 12.33 18.96
N PHE A 626 -8.65 11.84 19.05
CA PHE A 626 -9.21 11.34 20.30
C PHE A 626 -8.65 9.96 20.64
N GLY A 627 -7.82 9.90 21.67
CA GLY A 627 -7.21 8.66 22.11
C GLY A 627 -6.09 8.15 21.20
N VAL A 628 -5.51 7.01 21.59
CA VAL A 628 -4.47 6.33 20.80
C VAL A 628 -5.13 5.22 19.96
N PRO A 629 -4.92 5.18 18.62
CA PRO A 629 -5.59 4.23 17.74
C PRO A 629 -4.94 2.84 17.78
N TYR A 630 -5.03 2.16 18.92
CA TYR A 630 -4.59 0.77 19.05
C TYR A 630 -5.48 -0.18 18.25
N GLN A 631 -4.87 -1.24 17.70
CA GLN A 631 -5.64 -2.38 17.20
C GLN A 631 -6.35 -3.09 18.35
N TYR A 632 -7.40 -3.83 18.01
CA TYR A 632 -8.13 -4.66 18.96
C TYR A 632 -7.24 -5.81 19.44
N THR A 633 -6.73 -5.70 20.67
CA THR A 633 -5.73 -6.60 21.25
C THR A 633 -6.25 -8.00 21.57
N GLU A 634 -7.57 -8.18 21.62
CA GLU A 634 -8.19 -9.50 21.83
C GLU A 634 -8.38 -10.28 20.53
N SER A 635 -8.11 -9.66 19.37
CA SER A 635 -8.06 -10.38 18.09
C SER A 635 -7.02 -11.49 18.14
N ARG A 636 -7.41 -12.69 17.73
CA ARG A 636 -6.57 -13.90 17.77
C ARG A 636 -5.51 -13.83 16.68
N ILE A 637 -5.86 -13.29 15.52
CA ILE A 637 -4.94 -12.99 14.41
C ILE A 637 -3.80 -12.09 14.89
N LEU A 638 -4.13 -11.01 15.61
CA LEU A 638 -3.10 -10.11 16.14
C LEU A 638 -2.23 -10.79 17.18
N LYS A 639 -2.80 -11.56 18.11
CA LYS A 639 -2.01 -12.32 19.10
C LYS A 639 -1.04 -13.29 18.45
N ALA A 640 -1.50 -14.07 17.48
CA ALA A 640 -0.65 -14.98 16.70
C ALA A 640 0.49 -14.23 15.99
N ARG A 641 0.18 -13.07 15.39
CA ARG A 641 1.20 -12.22 14.75
C ARG A 641 2.21 -11.69 15.77
N LEU A 642 1.75 -11.22 16.92
CA LEU A 642 2.63 -10.70 17.99
C LEU A 642 3.57 -11.79 18.53
N GLU A 643 3.06 -13.01 18.72
CA GLU A 643 3.87 -14.17 19.11
C GLU A 643 4.92 -14.49 18.03
N TYR A 644 4.52 -14.50 16.76
CA TYR A 644 5.45 -14.72 15.65
C TYR A 644 6.55 -13.65 15.58
N LEU A 645 6.19 -12.37 15.67
CA LEU A 645 7.14 -11.26 15.64
C LEU A 645 8.13 -11.31 16.82
N ARG A 646 7.67 -11.76 17.99
CA ARG A 646 8.51 -11.96 19.17
C ARG A 646 9.50 -13.10 18.97
N ASP A 647 9.04 -14.24 18.45
CA ASP A 647 9.85 -15.45 18.38
C ASP A 647 10.81 -15.42 17.17
N ALA A 648 10.35 -14.95 16.01
CA ALA A 648 11.14 -14.88 14.78
C ALA A 648 12.05 -13.65 14.71
N TYR A 649 11.52 -12.46 15.05
CA TYR A 649 12.22 -11.18 14.85
C TYR A 649 12.65 -10.50 16.15
N ARG A 650 12.36 -11.09 17.31
CA ARG A 650 12.66 -10.52 18.64
C ARG A 650 12.04 -9.14 18.83
N ILE A 651 10.94 -8.85 18.14
CA ILE A 651 10.18 -7.61 18.29
C ILE A 651 9.20 -7.80 19.44
N ARG A 652 9.28 -6.94 20.47
CA ARG A 652 8.38 -7.02 21.62
C ARG A 652 6.97 -6.59 21.23
N GLU A 653 5.97 -7.20 21.88
CA GLU A 653 4.56 -6.93 21.57
C GLU A 653 4.18 -5.46 21.76
N SER A 654 4.60 -4.88 22.89
CA SER A 654 4.38 -3.45 23.18
C SER A 654 5.07 -2.51 22.19
N GLU A 655 6.17 -2.97 21.58
CA GLU A 655 6.93 -2.21 20.61
C GLU A 655 6.19 -2.11 19.29
N PHE A 656 5.71 -3.26 18.77
CA PHE A 656 4.88 -3.32 17.57
C PHE A 656 3.55 -2.59 17.74
N LEU A 657 2.84 -2.81 18.85
CA LEU A 657 1.56 -2.13 19.12
C LEU A 657 1.73 -0.61 19.20
N GLY A 658 2.82 -0.14 19.81
CA GLY A 658 3.14 1.28 19.85
C GLY A 658 3.51 1.85 18.48
N PHE A 659 4.25 1.09 17.68
CA PHE A 659 4.63 1.47 16.32
C PHE A 659 3.39 1.63 15.43
N ASP A 660 2.56 0.60 15.33
CA ASP A 660 1.38 0.62 14.49
C ASP A 660 0.37 1.69 14.93
N ALA A 661 0.19 1.90 16.24
CA ALA A 661 -0.69 2.97 16.73
C ALA A 661 -0.17 4.37 16.39
N MET A 662 1.14 4.62 16.52
CA MET A 662 1.72 5.94 16.19
C MET A 662 1.75 6.19 14.69
N ARG A 663 1.99 5.15 13.87
CA ARG A 663 1.88 5.20 12.41
C ARG A 663 0.50 5.69 11.96
N ASN A 664 -0.57 5.08 12.45
CA ASN A 664 -1.94 5.48 12.10
C ASN A 664 -2.30 6.88 12.64
N ALA A 665 -1.88 7.21 13.86
CA ALA A 665 -2.10 8.55 14.41
C ALA A 665 -1.39 9.64 13.60
N ALA A 666 -0.12 9.41 13.22
CA ALA A 666 0.66 10.33 12.40
C ALA A 666 0.08 10.45 10.99
N GLN A 667 -0.44 9.37 10.40
CA GLN A 667 -1.13 9.42 9.11
C GLN A 667 -2.36 10.30 9.15
N CYS A 668 -3.22 10.13 10.15
CA CYS A 668 -4.42 10.95 10.32
C CYS A 668 -4.08 12.44 10.47
N VAL A 669 -3.10 12.73 11.32
CA VAL A 669 -2.67 14.09 11.62
C VAL A 669 -1.90 14.74 10.46
N GLY A 670 -1.10 13.95 9.73
CA GLY A 670 -0.31 14.42 8.60
C GLY A 670 -1.14 14.84 7.39
N ARG A 671 -2.42 14.48 7.33
CA ARG A 671 -3.33 14.88 6.22
C ARG A 671 -3.66 16.36 6.16
N VAL A 672 -3.42 17.08 7.26
CA VAL A 672 -3.63 18.53 7.38
C VAL A 672 -2.63 19.33 6.56
N LEU A 673 -1.44 18.77 6.31
CA LEU A 673 -0.36 19.50 5.67
C LEU A 673 -0.23 19.13 4.19
N ARG A 674 -0.44 20.13 3.33
CA ARG A 674 -0.28 20.00 1.86
C ARG A 674 0.85 20.82 1.28
N GLY A 675 1.29 21.85 1.99
CA GLY A 675 2.37 22.72 1.56
C GLY A 675 2.84 23.61 2.70
N LYS A 676 4.02 24.22 2.54
CA LYS A 676 4.58 25.15 3.55
C LYS A 676 3.77 26.45 3.70
N THR A 677 2.95 26.77 2.70
CA THR A 677 2.00 27.89 2.73
C THR A 677 0.73 27.57 3.50
N ASP A 678 0.41 26.31 3.69
CA ASP A 678 -0.75 25.91 4.47
C ASP A 678 -0.45 25.99 5.97
N TRP A 679 -1.48 25.85 6.79
CA TRP A 679 -1.33 25.75 8.24
C TRP A 679 -2.43 24.93 8.87
N GLY A 680 -2.12 24.30 10.00
CA GLY A 680 -3.13 23.60 10.78
C GLY A 680 -2.70 23.22 12.20
N LEU A 681 -3.71 23.02 13.04
CA LEU A 681 -3.56 22.58 14.42
C LEU A 681 -3.62 21.06 14.51
N MET A 682 -2.71 20.47 15.27
CA MET A 682 -2.61 19.03 15.46
C MET A 682 -2.80 18.73 16.94
N VAL A 683 -3.97 18.25 17.33
CA VAL A 683 -4.32 18.05 18.74
C VAL A 683 -4.35 16.56 19.06
N PHE A 684 -3.45 16.12 19.93
CA PHE A 684 -3.41 14.76 20.46
C PHE A 684 -4.10 14.73 21.82
N ALA A 685 -5.33 14.20 21.88
CA ALA A 685 -6.13 14.13 23.09
C ALA A 685 -5.99 12.76 23.77
N ASP A 686 -4.82 12.52 24.40
CA ASP A 686 -4.59 11.40 25.31
C ASP A 686 -3.29 11.63 26.10
N LYS A 687 -3.32 11.40 27.41
CA LYS A 687 -2.12 11.44 28.26
C LYS A 687 -0.99 10.52 27.76
N ARG A 688 -1.31 9.43 27.06
CA ARG A 688 -0.33 8.47 26.56
C ARG A 688 0.63 9.05 25.51
N PHE A 689 0.21 10.04 24.71
CA PHE A 689 1.08 10.67 23.71
C PHE A 689 2.24 11.46 24.35
N ALA A 690 2.08 11.91 25.59
CA ALA A 690 3.15 12.59 26.33
C ALA A 690 4.28 11.67 26.78
N ARG A 691 4.07 10.34 26.78
CA ARG A 691 5.11 9.39 27.21
C ARG A 691 6.19 9.26 26.14
N ALA A 692 7.45 9.21 26.59
CA ALA A 692 8.62 9.13 25.71
C ALA A 692 8.61 7.92 24.75
N ASP A 693 8.09 6.77 25.19
CA ASP A 693 8.00 5.53 24.38
C ASP A 693 7.11 5.66 23.14
N LYS A 694 6.11 6.55 23.18
CA LYS A 694 5.19 6.80 22.07
C LYS A 694 5.60 8.03 21.28
N ARG A 695 5.99 9.08 21.98
CA ARG A 695 6.41 10.34 21.37
C ARG A 695 7.61 10.16 20.45
N SER A 696 8.58 9.31 20.83
CA SER A 696 9.75 8.99 19.99
C SER A 696 9.41 8.25 18.70
N LYS A 697 8.24 7.59 18.62
CA LYS A 697 7.75 6.88 17.42
C LYS A 697 6.93 7.76 16.49
N LEU A 698 6.65 9.01 16.87
CA LEU A 698 6.09 9.97 15.94
C LEU A 698 7.18 10.39 14.93
N PRO A 699 6.82 10.68 13.68
CA PRO A 699 7.73 11.24 12.68
C PRO A 699 8.54 12.42 13.22
N ARG A 700 9.82 12.49 12.84
CA ARG A 700 10.76 13.52 13.32
C ARG A 700 10.23 14.93 13.05
N TRP A 701 9.60 15.11 11.89
CA TRP A 701 9.04 16.39 11.47
C TRP A 701 7.86 16.87 12.33
N ILE A 702 7.12 15.98 13.00
CA ILE A 702 6.11 16.35 14.00
C ILE A 702 6.79 16.60 15.34
N ASN A 703 7.64 15.66 15.77
CA ASN A 703 8.22 15.65 17.11
C ASN A 703 9.13 16.87 17.37
N GLN A 704 9.81 17.39 16.35
CA GLN A 704 10.64 18.60 16.46
C GLN A 704 9.84 19.86 16.84
N TYR A 705 8.52 19.90 16.58
CA TYR A 705 7.66 21.04 16.91
C TYR A 705 6.81 20.82 18.16
N ILE A 706 6.87 19.63 18.78
CA ILE A 706 6.27 19.41 20.11
C ILE A 706 7.24 20.02 21.14
N THR A 707 6.96 21.22 21.62
CA THR A 707 7.73 21.79 22.73
C THR A 707 7.44 21.04 24.04
N GLU A 708 8.36 21.09 25.02
CA GLU A 708 8.10 20.51 26.34
C GLU A 708 6.85 21.11 27.00
N THR A 709 6.61 22.40 26.77
CA THR A 709 5.39 23.10 27.22
C THR A 709 4.13 22.56 26.55
N ALA A 710 4.19 22.18 25.27
CA ALA A 710 3.07 21.66 24.50
C ALA A 710 2.80 20.16 24.71
N ALA A 711 3.69 19.45 25.42
CA ALA A 711 3.60 18.00 25.60
C ALA A 711 2.65 17.57 26.73
N ASN A 712 2.28 18.47 27.64
CA ASN A 712 1.47 18.15 28.80
C ASN A 712 0.52 19.29 29.16
N LEU A 713 -0.53 19.46 28.36
CA LEU A 713 -1.47 20.58 28.48
C LEU A 713 -2.80 20.15 29.10
N SER A 714 -3.42 21.07 29.84
CA SER A 714 -4.86 21.04 30.08
C SER A 714 -5.61 21.60 28.87
N THR A 715 -6.91 21.32 28.76
CA THR A 715 -7.77 21.86 27.70
C THR A 715 -7.64 23.40 27.59
N ASP A 716 -7.75 24.14 28.69
CA ASP A 716 -7.75 25.61 28.68
C ASP A 716 -6.38 26.20 28.24
N MET A 717 -5.28 25.55 28.64
CA MET A 717 -3.93 25.94 28.22
C MET A 717 -3.75 25.69 26.71
N ALA A 718 -4.20 24.54 26.22
CA ALA A 718 -4.13 24.21 24.80
C ALA A 718 -4.95 25.18 23.95
N LEU A 719 -6.12 25.64 24.42
CA LEU A 719 -6.93 26.63 23.74
C LEU A 719 -6.23 27.99 23.66
N THR A 720 -5.56 28.42 24.73
CA THR A 720 -4.80 29.67 24.76
C THR A 720 -3.67 29.65 23.73
N LEU A 721 -2.89 28.56 23.68
CA LEU A 721 -1.83 28.37 22.69
C LEU A 721 -2.39 28.30 21.26
N SER A 722 -3.50 27.60 21.06
CA SER A 722 -4.17 27.49 19.76
C SER A 722 -4.64 28.87 19.26
N LYS A 723 -5.24 29.70 20.13
CA LYS A 723 -5.65 31.07 19.81
C LYS A 723 -4.47 31.96 19.44
N LEU A 724 -3.38 31.89 20.20
CA LEU A 724 -2.15 32.63 19.92
C LEU A 724 -1.60 32.26 18.55
N PHE A 725 -1.47 30.96 18.29
CA PHE A 725 -0.98 30.42 17.02
C PHE A 725 -1.83 30.88 15.83
N MET A 726 -3.15 30.73 15.91
CA MET A 726 -4.04 31.15 14.81
C MET A 726 -3.98 32.65 14.55
N ARG A 727 -3.82 33.47 15.61
CA ARG A 727 -3.64 34.92 15.45
C ARG A 727 -2.32 35.24 14.76
N THR A 728 -1.21 34.63 15.20
CA THR A 728 0.11 34.83 14.59
C THR A 728 0.15 34.38 13.14
N ILE A 729 -0.39 33.20 12.82
CA ILE A 729 -0.34 32.64 11.46
C ILE A 729 -1.25 33.38 10.47
N SER A 730 -2.27 34.06 10.98
CA SER A 730 -3.19 34.90 10.19
C SER A 730 -2.63 36.27 9.81
N GLN A 731 -1.50 36.68 10.39
CA GLN A 731 -0.81 37.94 10.06
C GLN A 731 0.05 37.76 8.78
N ASN A 732 0.31 38.87 8.07
CA ASN A 732 0.74 38.89 6.66
C ASN A 732 1.77 37.82 6.24
N PRO A 733 1.52 37.07 5.15
CA PRO A 733 2.31 35.91 4.71
C PRO A 733 3.62 36.22 3.94
N ASN A 734 3.99 37.50 3.77
CA ASN A 734 5.06 37.94 2.85
C ASN A 734 6.44 38.17 3.50
N GLU A 735 6.76 37.49 4.61
CA GLU A 735 8.17 37.41 5.03
C GLU A 735 8.94 36.53 4.04
N ASN A 736 10.05 37.05 3.51
CA ASN A 736 10.90 36.42 2.50
C ASN A 736 11.18 34.94 2.80
N GLN A 737 10.42 34.04 2.18
CA GLN A 737 10.59 32.59 2.36
C GLN A 737 11.87 32.06 1.70
N THR A 738 12.49 32.89 0.87
CA THR A 738 13.71 32.63 0.09
C THR A 738 14.95 32.54 0.99
N GLY A 739 15.73 31.48 0.84
CA GLY A 739 16.97 31.21 1.55
C GLY A 739 16.84 30.26 2.75
N ILE A 740 15.65 30.15 3.36
CA ILE A 740 15.40 29.26 4.51
C ILE A 740 14.59 28.03 4.10
N SER A 741 13.31 28.22 3.75
CA SER A 741 12.41 27.11 3.42
C SER A 741 12.29 26.85 1.92
N LEU A 742 12.56 27.86 1.09
CA LEU A 742 12.63 27.81 -0.37
C LEU A 742 14.01 28.25 -0.84
N TRP A 743 14.67 27.41 -1.63
CA TRP A 743 15.97 27.65 -2.23
C TRP A 743 15.83 28.05 -3.70
N THR A 744 16.60 29.08 -4.06
CA THR A 744 16.87 29.46 -5.45
C THR A 744 18.08 28.70 -5.97
N LEU A 745 18.41 28.85 -7.26
CA LEU A 745 19.56 28.19 -7.86
C LEU A 745 20.89 28.60 -7.18
N GLU A 746 21.05 29.88 -6.85
CA GLU A 746 22.23 30.38 -6.12
C GLU A 746 22.37 29.76 -4.73
N ASP A 747 21.24 29.48 -4.05
CA ASP A 747 21.26 28.85 -2.72
C ASP A 747 21.73 27.39 -2.81
N ILE A 748 21.33 26.69 -3.87
CA ILE A 748 21.79 25.32 -4.15
C ILE A 748 23.30 25.32 -4.39
N GLU A 749 23.81 26.23 -5.23
CA GLU A 749 25.25 26.33 -5.52
C GLU A 749 26.07 26.63 -4.25
N LYS A 750 25.59 27.53 -3.39
CA LYS A 750 26.21 27.81 -2.07
C LYS A 750 26.20 26.57 -1.17
N ALA A 751 25.08 25.84 -1.11
CA ALA A 751 24.98 24.62 -0.33
C ALA A 751 25.96 23.53 -0.83
N GLN A 752 26.10 23.40 -2.15
CA GLN A 752 27.05 22.47 -2.78
C GLN A 752 28.50 22.85 -2.50
N ALA A 753 28.84 24.14 -2.61
CA ALA A 753 30.19 24.63 -2.28
C ALA A 753 30.54 24.33 -0.81
N LYS A 754 29.58 24.52 0.10
CA LYS A 754 29.75 24.20 1.52
C LYS A 754 29.92 22.70 1.76
N GLN A 755 29.14 21.84 1.10
CA GLN A 755 29.29 20.38 1.23
C GLN A 755 30.65 19.92 0.70
N LYS A 756 31.13 20.47 -0.41
CA LYS A 756 32.47 20.16 -0.94
C LYS A 756 33.59 20.59 0.00
N ALA A 757 33.49 21.77 0.59
CA ALA A 757 34.45 22.24 1.58
C ALA A 757 34.50 21.32 2.82
N LEU A 758 33.34 20.90 3.33
CA LEU A 758 33.26 19.95 4.46
C LEU A 758 33.82 18.57 4.11
N ALA A 759 33.60 18.08 2.88
CA ALA A 759 34.16 16.81 2.42
C ALA A 759 35.69 16.87 2.34
N LEU A 760 36.25 17.98 1.82
CA LEU A 760 37.69 18.24 1.79
C LEU A 760 38.29 18.32 3.20
N GLU A 761 37.62 18.97 4.15
CA GLU A 761 38.04 19.03 5.56
C GLU A 761 38.03 17.63 6.20
N ALA A 762 37.00 16.81 5.93
CA ALA A 762 36.90 15.45 6.46
C ALA A 762 37.97 14.50 5.87
N GLU A 763 38.31 14.65 4.59
CA GLU A 763 39.41 13.92 3.95
C GLU A 763 40.77 14.34 4.51
N GLN A 764 40.98 15.64 4.77
CA GLN A 764 42.19 16.14 5.41
C GLN A 764 42.35 15.63 6.85
N GLN A 765 41.25 15.55 7.62
CA GLN A 765 41.26 14.98 8.97
C GLN A 765 41.57 13.48 8.98
N ARG A 766 41.02 12.70 8.03
CA ARG A 766 41.36 11.27 7.89
C ARG A 766 42.81 11.05 7.45
N GLY A 767 43.31 11.89 6.54
CA GLY A 767 44.71 11.85 6.11
C GLY A 767 45.69 12.16 7.25
N SER A 768 45.33 13.08 8.17
CA SER A 768 46.16 13.37 9.35
C SER A 768 46.13 12.27 10.42
N GLU A 769 45.03 11.53 10.56
CA GLU A 769 44.93 10.40 11.49
C GLU A 769 45.73 9.18 10.99
N ASP A 770 45.83 8.97 9.67
CA ASP A 770 46.64 7.89 9.07
C ASP A 770 48.16 8.22 9.10
N GLU A 771 48.56 9.49 9.09
CA GLU A 771 49.96 9.91 9.26
C GLU A 771 50.44 9.81 10.74
N GLU A 772 49.54 9.85 11.73
CA GLU A 772 49.90 9.77 13.15
C GLU A 772 50.16 8.33 13.64
N TYR A 773 49.78 7.30 12.87
CA TYR A 773 50.05 5.88 13.14
C TYR A 773 51.02 5.23 12.12
N GLY A 774 51.69 6.06 11.30
CA GLY A 774 52.46 5.63 10.14
C GLY A 774 53.96 5.89 10.18
N ASP A 775 54.61 5.99 11.35
CA ASP A 775 56.08 5.88 11.43
C ASP A 775 56.55 5.41 12.81
N GLY A 776 56.45 4.10 13.02
CA GLY A 776 57.01 3.39 14.17
C GLY A 776 58.02 2.34 13.70
N GLY A 777 58.90 2.72 12.76
CA GLY A 777 60.06 1.91 12.41
C GLY A 777 60.96 1.73 13.63
N LEU A 778 61.13 0.49 14.08
CA LEU A 778 62.12 0.11 15.08
C LEU A 778 63.52 0.42 14.53
N ASP A 779 64.15 1.47 15.05
CA ASP A 779 65.57 1.72 14.87
C ASP A 779 66.40 0.79 15.76
N ASP A 780 67.12 -0.11 15.11
CA ASP A 780 67.92 -1.21 15.66
C ASP A 780 69.27 -0.72 16.22
N ASN A 781 69.29 0.34 17.03
CA ASN A 781 70.55 1.00 17.44
C ASN A 781 70.56 1.65 18.84
N THR A 782 70.04 0.97 19.87
CA THR A 782 70.32 1.33 21.28
C THR A 782 70.47 0.09 22.17
N PHE A 783 71.50 -0.71 21.87
CA PHE A 783 72.13 -1.60 22.84
C PHE A 783 73.63 -1.32 22.81
N MET A 784 74.10 -0.42 23.69
CA MET A 784 75.39 -0.51 24.40
C MET A 784 75.59 0.71 25.30
N ASP A 785 76.14 0.43 26.48
CA ASP A 785 76.78 1.33 27.44
C ASP A 785 75.91 2.16 28.38
N PHE A 786 75.47 1.48 29.46
CA PHE A 786 75.59 2.07 30.80
C PHE A 786 76.41 1.11 31.68
N ASP A 787 77.67 1.48 31.85
CA ASP A 787 78.64 0.86 32.75
C ASP A 787 78.28 1.06 34.23
N LEU A 788 78.72 0.07 35.01
CA LEU A 788 78.84 0.06 36.45
C LEU A 788 79.81 1.16 36.93
N ASP A 789 79.46 1.89 38.00
CA ASP A 789 80.31 1.97 39.20
C ASP A 789 79.66 2.77 40.34
N SER A 790 79.90 2.26 41.56
CA SER A 790 79.58 2.73 42.93
C SER A 790 78.16 2.57 43.49
#